data_AF-A0A0C2XBQ0-F1
#
_entry.id   AF-A0A0C2XBQ0-F1
#
_cell.length_a   1.000
_cell.length_b   1.000
_cell.length_c   1.000
_cell.angle_alpha   90.00
_cell.angle_beta   90.00
_cell.angle_gamma   90.00
#
_symmetry.space_group_name_H-M   'P 1'
#
loop_
_entity.id
_entity.type
_entity.pdbx_description
1 polymer ?
#
loop_
_entity_poly.entity_id
_entity_poly.type
_entity_poly.pdbx_seq_one_letter_code
_entity_poly.pdbx_strand_id
1 'polypeptide(L)'
;MSQILLWFAVILLTITTARDGLFFTRTNLARSKSCPTQVRCAVSKAEPGPTKGFHERTSSDRFVVGTKPVLIKGARVWTGENNGTEVVSGDVLLDKGIIQRVGHLSASSLAAYGSDLVVIDANGAWITPGLVSIRSHHGISPSPRLDGAADANSLHSTIQPWLRSLDALNTHDDSYLLAIAGGTTTALVLPAFTSAIGGEGYAIKLRDTSEHSPSSMLLEPYQSPAGAPSRWRYMKIICSGKAHNNTRMDNMWALRHAYTRAKMKVQREDDCCSGQCCSENLSPEDYGWELLAEVLRGNGKVHVHCNEAEDLDGIIRLSREFQFPIAVVHSASDAYLVPEVLKWAYGRPPALAVTATPGRERREEYRASEFAPRILAEHGFTVLMQSQHPGGVDARYLLYEAQKAFFYGLPDNWAIASVTSMPAESIGMGHRIGYIKKGELHANLVIWDSHPMALGAVPSQVIIDGIPQLSSSFVGYKPDNYKKLPKVPNFDKEVQRTIEYDGLPPLIPRKSSKPIAFINVTSMYSAASTAVNRTFIASHSDPYAVVVAASGELLCSGPHQSCLTSEFLEDAPTIIDLQGGSVAPALVSFGSSLGLENIKFEPSTNDGMIADPLIASVPAIIGGDTAVVHAADGLELGTREVLLAYRAGVTSAIAIPSHKGFYAGLSVQFSTDAMHRMEKGAIRREPVAIHVSIGHFHSSSVSTQISALRRLLSGFHKGAAGVWFSQVVEGKITLVVEAHSADVIATLIILKSQIELENRKQIQMTITGAAEAHKLAKELAEAHIGVILTPWRQSPRNWESRRIMPGPPLTKQDSMAILLSHGVFVGIGVSELSSARDLRFDVAWAAINAGSQMSKEEALALASTNVELLLGVSSREMDLVVTRGGDILEFGSEVVGVISRHRGLVHLVS
;
A
#
# COMPACT_ATOMS: atom_id res chain seq x y z
N MET A 1 32.89 25.57 51.74
CA MET A 1 33.10 25.02 53.10
C MET A 1 32.21 25.80 54.06
N SER A 2 31.67 25.15 55.09
CA SER A 2 30.57 25.62 55.95
C SER A 2 29.14 25.43 55.38
N GLN A 3 28.20 25.18 56.30
CA GLN A 3 26.77 24.89 56.12
C GLN A 3 26.36 23.52 55.52
N ILE A 4 26.91 22.44 56.09
CA ILE A 4 26.19 21.17 56.27
C ILE A 4 26.22 20.86 57.77
N LEU A 5 25.15 21.20 58.51
CA LEU A 5 24.85 20.76 59.89
C LEU A 5 23.55 21.43 60.43
N LEU A 6 22.40 21.10 59.84
CA LEU A 6 21.10 21.58 60.34
C LEU A 6 19.99 20.51 60.25
N TRP A 7 20.32 19.25 60.56
CA TRP A 7 19.43 18.10 60.35
C TRP A 7 19.34 17.09 61.52
N PHE A 8 19.96 17.36 62.68
CA PHE A 8 19.97 16.43 63.82
C PHE A 8 19.98 17.17 65.18
N ALA A 9 18.81 17.67 65.64
CA ALA A 9 18.69 18.26 66.99
C ALA A 9 17.27 18.38 67.60
N VAL A 10 16.17 18.02 66.91
CA VAL A 10 14.79 18.26 67.42
C VAL A 10 13.94 16.98 67.41
N ILE A 11 14.47 15.93 68.03
CA ILE A 11 13.71 14.81 68.61
C ILE A 11 14.10 14.79 70.11
N LEU A 12 13.19 14.31 70.96
CA LEU A 12 13.26 14.29 72.44
C LEU A 12 13.03 15.65 73.14
N LEU A 13 11.76 16.00 73.40
CA LEU A 13 11.20 16.11 74.77
C LEU A 13 9.72 16.56 74.73
N THR A 14 8.78 15.62 74.62
CA THR A 14 7.36 15.78 74.99
C THR A 14 6.71 14.39 75.12
N ILE A 15 7.05 13.66 76.18
CA ILE A 15 6.42 12.38 76.55
C ILE A 15 6.04 12.46 78.03
N THR A 16 4.87 11.89 78.39
CA THR A 16 4.22 11.86 79.72
C THR A 16 3.63 13.20 80.17
N THR A 17 2.45 13.29 80.78
CA THR A 17 1.42 12.29 81.17
C THR A 17 0.12 12.54 80.36
N ALA A 18 -1.02 11.84 80.49
CA ALA A 18 -1.45 10.80 81.44
C ALA A 18 -2.38 9.75 80.79
N ARG A 19 -3.07 8.97 81.63
CA ARG A 19 -4.18 8.03 81.34
C ARG A 19 -5.48 8.64 81.90
N ASP A 20 -6.61 8.46 81.22
CA ASP A 20 -7.60 7.41 81.55
C ASP A 20 -8.71 7.37 80.48
N GLY A 21 -9.37 6.22 80.33
CA GLY A 21 -10.17 5.90 79.14
C GLY A 21 -11.68 5.93 79.33
N LEU A 22 -12.41 5.79 78.22
CA LEU A 22 -13.82 5.39 78.20
C LEU A 22 -14.11 4.57 76.94
N PHE A 23 -15.04 3.62 77.08
CA PHE A 23 -15.32 2.57 76.10
C PHE A 23 -15.94 3.10 74.81
N PHE A 24 -15.45 2.65 73.66
CA PHE A 24 -16.26 2.56 72.44
C PHE A 24 -16.36 1.12 71.96
N THR A 25 -17.60 0.66 71.83
CA THR A 25 -17.96 -0.71 71.44
C THR A 25 -17.52 -1.01 70.01
N ARG A 26 -16.82 -2.14 69.81
CA ARG A 26 -16.68 -2.75 68.49
C ARG A 26 -18.06 -3.18 67.98
N THR A 27 -18.67 -2.37 67.12
CA THR A 27 -19.77 -2.84 66.28
C THR A 27 -19.20 -3.83 65.25
N ASN A 28 -19.62 -5.09 65.36
CA ASN A 28 -19.36 -6.10 64.34
C ASN A 28 -20.15 -5.79 63.06
N LEU A 29 -19.69 -4.82 62.28
CA LEU A 29 -20.02 -4.76 60.87
C LEU A 29 -19.27 -5.91 60.18
N ALA A 30 -20.01 -6.98 59.90
CA ALA A 30 -19.52 -8.11 59.14
C ALA A 30 -19.08 -7.62 57.75
N ARG A 31 -17.78 -7.41 57.58
CA ARG A 31 -17.16 -7.36 56.25
C ARG A 31 -17.39 -8.74 55.62
N SER A 32 -18.40 -8.81 54.76
CA SER A 32 -18.51 -9.87 53.76
C SER A 32 -17.16 -9.97 53.05
N LYS A 33 -16.45 -11.07 53.27
CA LYS A 33 -15.26 -11.42 52.47
C LYS A 33 -15.76 -11.97 51.15
N SER A 34 -16.26 -11.10 50.27
CA SER A 34 -16.38 -11.46 48.85
C SER A 34 -15.00 -11.88 48.36
N CYS A 35 -14.87 -13.11 47.89
CA CYS A 35 -13.58 -13.62 47.44
C CYS A 35 -13.12 -12.76 46.24
N PRO A 36 -11.86 -12.27 46.18
CA PRO A 36 -11.37 -11.47 45.04
C PRO A 36 -11.59 -12.15 43.69
N THR A 37 -11.57 -13.48 43.70
CA THR A 37 -11.90 -14.35 42.57
C THR A 37 -13.31 -14.13 42.05
N GLN A 38 -14.36 -13.95 42.86
CA GLN A 38 -15.74 -13.81 42.36
C GLN A 38 -15.92 -12.61 41.40
N VAL A 39 -15.25 -11.48 41.65
CA VAL A 39 -15.28 -10.32 40.74
C VAL A 39 -14.54 -10.64 39.45
N ARG A 40 -13.36 -11.27 39.54
CA ARG A 40 -12.56 -11.70 38.38
C ARG A 40 -13.31 -12.72 37.51
N CYS A 41 -14.03 -13.64 38.13
CA CYS A 41 -14.89 -14.65 37.50
C CYS A 41 -16.13 -14.08 36.79
N ALA A 42 -16.64 -12.93 37.25
CA ALA A 42 -17.72 -12.22 36.57
C ALA A 42 -17.20 -11.47 35.34
N VAL A 43 -16.00 -10.87 35.44
CA VAL A 43 -15.35 -10.15 34.33
C VAL A 43 -14.91 -11.10 33.22
N SER A 44 -14.31 -12.25 33.53
CA SER A 44 -13.86 -13.23 32.51
C SER A 44 -14.99 -13.88 31.72
N LYS A 45 -16.24 -13.82 32.22
CA LYS A 45 -17.44 -14.38 31.57
C LYS A 45 -18.28 -13.33 30.83
N ALA A 46 -17.84 -12.08 30.77
CA ALA A 46 -18.56 -11.01 30.09
C ALA A 46 -18.22 -10.98 28.59
N GLU A 47 -19.19 -11.28 27.72
CA GLU A 47 -19.03 -11.20 26.27
C GLU A 47 -18.60 -9.77 25.83
N PRO A 48 -17.56 -9.62 24.99
CA PRO A 48 -17.16 -8.31 24.49
C PRO A 48 -18.16 -7.71 23.51
N GLY A 49 -18.46 -6.42 23.67
CA GLY A 49 -19.44 -5.72 22.85
C GLY A 49 -19.95 -4.43 23.48
N PRO A 50 -20.97 -3.80 22.87
CA PRO A 50 -21.60 -2.61 23.42
C PRO A 50 -22.17 -2.89 24.82
N THR A 51 -21.88 -2.00 25.78
CA THR A 51 -22.45 -2.07 27.13
C THR A 51 -23.97 -1.85 27.11
N LYS A 52 -24.66 -2.29 28.16
CA LYS A 52 -26.10 -2.06 28.30
C LYS A 52 -26.39 -0.55 28.33
N GLY A 53 -27.21 -0.07 27.38
CA GLY A 53 -27.48 1.35 27.18
C GLY A 53 -26.54 2.07 26.20
N PHE A 54 -25.56 1.38 25.58
CA PHE A 54 -24.67 1.99 24.57
C PHE A 54 -25.47 2.64 23.42
N HIS A 55 -26.51 1.97 22.94
CA HIS A 55 -27.36 2.46 21.83
C HIS A 55 -28.25 3.66 22.23
N GLU A 56 -28.33 3.99 23.53
CA GLU A 56 -29.08 5.15 24.05
C GLU A 56 -28.18 6.39 24.21
N ARG A 57 -26.89 6.29 23.87
CA ARG A 57 -25.91 7.36 24.08
C ARG A 57 -26.18 8.59 23.20
N THR A 58 -26.14 9.77 23.82
CA THR A 58 -26.29 11.06 23.13
C THR A 58 -24.96 11.73 22.78
N SER A 59 -23.83 11.09 23.13
CA SER A 59 -22.47 11.58 22.93
C SER A 59 -21.50 10.44 22.63
N SER A 60 -20.36 10.78 22.02
CA SER A 60 -19.17 9.95 21.95
C SER A 60 -18.45 9.90 23.29
N ASP A 61 -17.91 8.72 23.62
CA ASP A 61 -16.89 8.52 24.66
C ASP A 61 -15.56 9.18 24.27
N ARG A 62 -15.38 9.50 22.98
CA ARG A 62 -14.24 10.26 22.42
C ARG A 62 -14.57 11.73 22.09
N PHE A 63 -15.70 12.25 22.57
CA PHE A 63 -16.13 13.62 22.26
C PHE A 63 -15.20 14.66 22.90
N VAL A 64 -14.64 15.55 22.08
CA VAL A 64 -13.84 16.69 22.55
C VAL A 64 -14.75 17.88 22.81
N VAL A 65 -14.83 18.32 24.07
CA VAL A 65 -15.64 19.47 24.50
C VAL A 65 -15.26 20.72 23.68
N GLY A 66 -16.27 21.43 23.18
CA GLY A 66 -16.08 22.59 22.29
C GLY A 66 -16.09 22.24 20.79
N THR A 67 -16.10 20.97 20.40
CA THR A 67 -16.34 20.58 19.00
C THR A 67 -17.75 21.01 18.59
N LYS A 68 -17.84 21.83 17.55
CA LYS A 68 -19.12 22.34 17.03
C LYS A 68 -19.92 21.26 16.30
N PRO A 69 -21.26 21.31 16.32
CA PRO A 69 -22.10 20.48 15.46
C PRO A 69 -21.89 20.84 13.99
N VAL A 70 -21.91 19.84 13.11
CA VAL A 70 -21.65 19.98 11.67
C VAL A 70 -22.82 19.42 10.88
N LEU A 71 -23.38 20.23 9.98
CA LEU A 71 -24.35 19.79 8.97
C LEU A 71 -23.65 19.70 7.62
N ILE A 72 -23.53 18.49 7.07
CA ILE A 72 -23.13 18.30 5.69
C ILE A 72 -24.40 18.23 4.84
N LYS A 73 -24.58 19.18 3.92
CA LYS A 73 -25.83 19.40 3.19
C LYS A 73 -25.75 18.88 1.75
N GLY A 74 -26.81 18.24 1.25
CA GLY A 74 -26.99 17.94 -0.17
C GLY A 74 -25.98 16.94 -0.75
N ALA A 75 -25.71 15.84 -0.04
CA ALA A 75 -24.75 14.81 -0.41
C ALA A 75 -25.41 13.53 -0.97
N ARG A 76 -24.59 12.67 -1.59
CA ARG A 76 -24.89 11.25 -1.85
C ARG A 76 -24.16 10.41 -0.81
N VAL A 77 -24.91 9.87 0.14
CA VAL A 77 -24.41 9.19 1.33
C VAL A 77 -24.46 7.68 1.11
N TRP A 78 -23.30 7.05 0.94
CA TRP A 78 -23.18 5.59 0.97
C TRP A 78 -23.22 5.15 2.44
N THR A 79 -24.28 4.47 2.89
CA THR A 79 -24.49 4.21 4.32
C THR A 79 -23.73 2.99 4.82
N GLY A 80 -23.39 2.07 3.90
CA GLY A 80 -22.81 0.76 4.19
C GLY A 80 -23.84 -0.31 4.59
N GLU A 81 -25.10 0.06 4.84
CA GLU A 81 -26.17 -0.90 5.12
C GLU A 81 -26.58 -1.67 3.84
N ASN A 82 -27.34 -2.74 4.00
CA ASN A 82 -27.76 -3.63 2.90
C ASN A 82 -26.57 -4.13 2.05
N ASN A 83 -25.51 -4.63 2.69
CA ASN A 83 -24.25 -5.06 2.05
C ASN A 83 -23.64 -3.97 1.13
N GLY A 84 -23.72 -2.71 1.55
CA GLY A 84 -23.16 -1.57 0.81
C GLY A 84 -23.99 -1.12 -0.40
N THR A 85 -25.24 -1.57 -0.54
CA THR A 85 -26.10 -1.18 -1.68
C THR A 85 -26.95 0.06 -1.40
N GLU A 86 -27.09 0.49 -0.15
CA GLU A 86 -27.88 1.66 0.20
C GLU A 86 -27.11 2.98 -0.01
N VAL A 87 -27.71 3.86 -0.82
CA VAL A 87 -27.26 5.24 -1.03
C VAL A 87 -28.42 6.19 -0.76
N VAL A 88 -28.24 7.07 0.24
CA VAL A 88 -29.22 8.08 0.63
C VAL A 88 -28.82 9.43 0.05
N SER A 89 -29.73 10.11 -0.65
CA SER A 89 -29.54 11.52 -1.04
C SER A 89 -30.08 12.43 0.05
N GLY A 90 -29.29 13.37 0.57
CA GLY A 90 -29.73 14.28 1.62
C GLY A 90 -28.59 14.83 2.47
N ASP A 91 -28.89 15.12 3.74
CA ASP A 91 -27.98 15.78 4.67
C ASP A 91 -27.47 14.80 5.73
N VAL A 92 -26.34 15.12 6.36
CA VAL A 92 -25.77 14.38 7.50
C VAL A 92 -25.49 15.36 8.63
N LEU A 93 -26.09 15.13 9.80
CA LEU A 93 -25.88 15.94 11.00
C LEU A 93 -24.97 15.21 11.98
N LEU A 94 -23.87 15.86 12.34
CA LEU A 94 -22.89 15.42 13.33
C LEU A 94 -23.02 16.32 14.57
N ASP A 95 -23.11 15.71 15.74
CA ASP A 95 -23.10 16.43 17.02
C ASP A 95 -22.56 15.51 18.11
N LYS A 96 -21.86 16.07 19.09
CA LYS A 96 -21.26 15.32 20.21
C LYS A 96 -20.40 14.12 19.78
N GLY A 97 -19.72 14.24 18.63
CA GLY A 97 -18.88 13.21 18.04
C GLY A 97 -19.62 11.97 17.52
N ILE A 98 -20.95 12.05 17.33
CA ILE A 98 -21.77 10.98 16.75
C ILE A 98 -22.62 11.47 15.57
N ILE A 99 -23.03 10.52 14.73
CA ILE A 99 -23.94 10.75 13.60
C ILE A 99 -25.37 10.85 14.13
N GLN A 100 -25.91 12.06 14.28
CA GLN A 100 -27.25 12.28 14.85
C GLN A 100 -28.36 11.89 13.87
N ARG A 101 -28.23 12.29 12.60
CA ARG A 101 -29.26 12.11 11.57
C ARG A 101 -28.61 11.99 10.17
N VAL A 102 -29.32 11.31 9.29
CA VAL A 102 -29.01 11.12 7.86
C VAL A 102 -30.32 11.29 7.07
N GLY A 103 -30.25 11.89 5.88
CA GLY A 103 -31.41 12.13 5.01
C GLY A 103 -31.89 13.59 5.04
N HIS A 104 -33.14 13.85 4.63
CA HIS A 104 -33.66 15.21 4.55
C HIS A 104 -33.99 15.79 5.95
N LEU A 105 -33.34 16.91 6.31
CA LEU A 105 -33.54 17.56 7.62
C LEU A 105 -34.35 18.85 7.49
N SER A 106 -35.33 19.03 8.39
CA SER A 106 -36.17 20.23 8.40
C SER A 106 -35.44 21.40 9.08
N ALA A 107 -35.74 22.63 8.66
CA ALA A 107 -35.24 23.83 9.33
C ALA A 107 -35.59 23.85 10.83
N SER A 108 -36.78 23.35 11.21
CA SER A 108 -37.20 23.21 12.62
C SER A 108 -36.33 22.24 13.43
N SER A 109 -35.81 21.16 12.81
CA SER A 109 -34.89 20.24 13.47
C SER A 109 -33.46 20.78 13.64
N LEU A 110 -33.11 21.83 12.89
CA LEU A 110 -31.81 22.49 12.93
C LEU A 110 -31.81 23.77 13.79
N ALA A 111 -32.98 24.39 14.01
CA ALA A 111 -33.14 25.63 14.76
C ALA A 111 -32.55 25.59 16.19
N ALA A 112 -32.54 24.41 16.83
CA ALA A 112 -31.96 24.21 18.15
C ALA A 112 -30.43 24.42 18.22
N TYR A 113 -29.73 24.37 17.08
CA TYR A 113 -28.28 24.57 17.01
C TYR A 113 -27.87 26.03 16.74
N GLY A 114 -28.80 26.90 16.35
CA GLY A 114 -28.57 28.34 16.16
C GLY A 114 -27.31 28.68 15.35
N SER A 115 -26.47 29.54 15.89
CA SER A 115 -25.19 29.99 15.30
C SER A 115 -24.02 29.02 15.48
N ASP A 116 -24.18 27.95 16.26
CA ASP A 116 -23.10 26.99 16.51
C ASP A 116 -22.98 25.93 15.41
N LEU A 117 -24.01 25.79 14.57
CA LEU A 117 -24.03 24.85 13.45
C LEU A 117 -23.09 25.28 12.32
N VAL A 118 -22.03 24.48 12.10
CA VAL A 118 -21.16 24.62 10.94
C VAL A 118 -21.80 23.91 9.76
N VAL A 119 -22.08 24.64 8.67
CA VAL A 119 -22.66 24.05 7.45
C VAL A 119 -21.58 23.83 6.39
N ILE A 120 -21.48 22.60 5.89
CA ILE A 120 -20.63 22.20 4.76
C ILE A 120 -21.57 21.85 3.60
N ASP A 121 -21.51 22.61 2.50
CA ASP A 121 -22.27 22.26 1.29
C ASP A 121 -21.51 21.20 0.48
N ALA A 122 -22.08 20.00 0.37
CA ALA A 122 -21.47 18.91 -0.37
C ALA A 122 -21.68 19.02 -1.88
N ASN A 123 -22.60 19.85 -2.38
CA ASN A 123 -22.87 20.03 -3.83
C ASN A 123 -23.05 18.71 -4.61
N GLY A 124 -23.70 17.70 -4.00
CA GLY A 124 -23.88 16.38 -4.59
C GLY A 124 -22.65 15.45 -4.53
N ALA A 125 -21.60 15.81 -3.79
CA ALA A 125 -20.44 14.96 -3.51
C ALA A 125 -20.83 13.63 -2.86
N TRP A 126 -19.96 12.63 -3.01
CA TRP A 126 -20.10 11.34 -2.35
C TRP A 126 -19.58 11.41 -0.93
N ILE A 127 -20.28 10.76 0.00
CA ILE A 127 -19.83 10.55 1.38
C ILE A 127 -19.80 9.06 1.68
N THR A 128 -18.69 8.59 2.23
CA THR A 128 -18.54 7.24 2.78
C THR A 128 -18.22 7.30 4.27
N PRO A 129 -18.42 6.20 5.04
CA PRO A 129 -17.77 6.05 6.33
C PRO A 129 -16.26 6.27 6.20
N GLY A 130 -15.63 6.69 7.29
CA GLY A 130 -14.18 6.69 7.41
C GLY A 130 -13.60 5.30 7.14
N LEU A 131 -12.55 5.21 6.32
CA LEU A 131 -11.95 3.92 5.97
C LEU A 131 -11.27 3.30 7.21
N VAL A 132 -11.25 1.96 7.25
CA VAL A 132 -10.73 1.15 8.36
C VAL A 132 -9.64 0.21 7.85
N SER A 133 -8.39 0.47 8.23
CA SER A 133 -7.28 -0.42 7.90
C SER A 133 -7.27 -1.65 8.82
N ILE A 134 -7.58 -2.82 8.28
CA ILE A 134 -7.64 -4.09 9.03
C ILE A 134 -6.26 -4.62 9.45
N ARG A 135 -5.19 -4.13 8.82
CA ARG A 135 -3.80 -4.53 9.08
C ARG A 135 -2.86 -3.36 8.85
N SER A 136 -2.35 -2.80 9.94
CA SER A 136 -1.34 -1.74 9.92
C SER A 136 -0.23 -1.98 10.94
N HIS A 137 0.91 -1.32 10.70
CA HIS A 137 2.03 -1.16 11.63
C HIS A 137 2.34 0.32 11.92
N HIS A 138 1.39 1.24 11.70
CA HIS A 138 1.53 2.64 12.13
C HIS A 138 1.99 2.75 13.59
N GLY A 139 2.83 3.74 13.88
CA GLY A 139 3.40 4.02 15.19
C GLY A 139 4.48 3.03 15.64
N ILE A 140 4.28 1.73 15.47
CA ILE A 140 5.27 0.68 15.83
C ILE A 140 6.33 0.44 14.74
N SER A 141 6.10 0.96 13.54
CA SER A 141 7.04 0.98 12.42
C SER A 141 6.88 2.33 11.70
N PRO A 142 7.22 3.44 12.36
CA PRO A 142 6.87 4.77 11.89
C PRO A 142 7.60 5.17 10.61
N SER A 143 6.97 6.07 9.86
CA SER A 143 7.57 6.74 8.70
C SER A 143 8.04 8.15 9.13
N PRO A 144 9.26 8.60 8.75
CA PRO A 144 10.31 7.83 8.09
C PRO A 144 10.93 6.77 9.00
N ARG A 145 11.29 5.63 8.41
CA ARG A 145 11.94 4.53 9.13
C ARG A 145 13.27 4.99 9.73
N LEU A 146 13.40 4.75 11.03
CA LEU A 146 14.63 4.91 11.81
C LEU A 146 14.80 3.67 12.71
N ASP A 147 16.01 3.12 12.80
CA ASP A 147 16.24 1.87 13.55
C ASP A 147 15.94 2.00 15.05
N GLY A 148 16.09 3.20 15.61
CA GLY A 148 15.75 3.51 17.01
C GLY A 148 14.25 3.59 17.32
N ALA A 149 13.37 3.32 16.34
CA ALA A 149 11.91 3.27 16.49
C ALA A 149 11.31 2.04 15.79
N ALA A 150 12.11 0.99 15.57
CA ALA A 150 11.74 -0.22 14.83
C ALA A 150 11.08 -1.29 15.72
N ASP A 151 10.02 -0.93 16.43
CA ASP A 151 9.42 -1.73 17.52
C ASP A 151 8.43 -2.83 17.07
N ALA A 152 8.15 -2.95 15.77
CA ALA A 152 7.09 -3.84 15.29
C ALA A 152 7.34 -5.35 15.46
N ASN A 153 8.59 -5.79 15.70
CA ASN A 153 8.96 -7.20 15.84
C ASN A 153 9.90 -7.42 17.04
N SER A 154 9.60 -8.41 17.88
CA SER A 154 10.55 -8.97 18.84
C SER A 154 11.16 -10.28 18.29
N LEU A 155 12.48 -10.42 18.36
CA LEU A 155 13.21 -11.62 17.96
C LEU A 155 13.52 -12.58 19.13
N HIS A 156 12.95 -12.35 20.32
CA HIS A 156 13.30 -13.10 21.52
C HIS A 156 12.64 -14.49 21.66
N SER A 157 11.50 -14.76 21.00
CA SER A 157 10.80 -16.05 21.09
C SER A 157 9.82 -16.26 19.93
N THR A 158 9.49 -17.52 19.62
CA THR A 158 8.44 -17.91 18.67
C THR A 158 7.03 -17.61 19.17
N ILE A 159 6.81 -17.61 20.49
CA ILE A 159 5.51 -17.41 21.14
C ILE A 159 5.62 -16.25 22.14
N GLN A 160 4.96 -15.13 21.86
CA GLN A 160 5.04 -13.89 22.65
C GLN A 160 3.66 -13.22 22.91
N PRO A 161 2.64 -13.93 23.43
CA PRO A 161 1.28 -13.42 23.66
C PRO A 161 1.18 -12.25 24.66
N TRP A 162 2.22 -11.98 25.44
CA TRP A 162 2.28 -10.88 26.41
C TRP A 162 2.66 -9.52 25.81
N LEU A 163 3.22 -9.48 24.61
CA LEU A 163 3.58 -8.22 23.93
C LEU A 163 2.33 -7.49 23.45
N ARG A 164 2.40 -6.15 23.36
CA ARG A 164 1.29 -5.28 22.96
C ARG A 164 1.80 -4.23 22.00
N SER A 165 1.12 -4.02 20.86
CA SER A 165 1.48 -2.93 19.95
C SER A 165 1.27 -1.55 20.57
N LEU A 166 0.36 -1.42 21.54
CA LEU A 166 0.12 -0.16 22.27
C LEU A 166 1.35 0.33 23.03
N ASP A 167 2.15 -0.59 23.59
CA ASP A 167 3.27 -0.25 24.49
C ASP A 167 4.45 0.39 23.73
N ALA A 168 4.46 0.32 22.38
CA ALA A 168 5.47 0.91 21.50
C ALA A 168 4.86 1.79 20.37
N LEU A 169 3.60 2.21 20.51
CA LEU A 169 2.93 3.00 19.48
C LEU A 169 3.44 4.46 19.47
N ASN A 170 4.30 4.81 18.52
CA ASN A 170 4.73 6.21 18.34
C ASN A 170 3.54 7.08 17.87
N THR A 171 3.29 8.20 18.56
CA THR A 171 2.23 9.17 18.22
C THR A 171 2.67 10.21 17.18
N HIS A 172 3.96 10.28 16.86
CA HIS A 172 4.59 11.23 15.94
C HIS A 172 5.01 10.57 14.61
N ASP A 173 4.20 9.64 14.10
CA ASP A 173 4.43 8.96 12.82
C ASP A 173 3.85 9.82 11.67
N ASP A 174 4.70 10.28 10.74
CA ASP A 174 4.28 11.15 9.62
C ASP A 174 3.23 10.47 8.73
N SER A 175 3.17 9.13 8.75
CA SER A 175 2.18 8.37 7.99
C SER A 175 0.74 8.51 8.50
N TYR A 176 0.49 9.02 9.71
CA TYR A 176 -0.88 9.28 10.18
C TYR A 176 -1.59 10.32 9.33
N LEU A 177 -0.95 11.47 9.08
CA LEU A 177 -1.52 12.54 8.25
C LEU A 177 -1.73 12.08 6.80
N LEU A 178 -0.79 11.26 6.28
CA LEU A 178 -0.90 10.65 4.96
C LEU A 178 -2.11 9.69 4.91
N ALA A 179 -2.23 8.77 5.86
CA ALA A 179 -3.35 7.83 5.92
C ALA A 179 -4.72 8.55 6.03
N ILE A 180 -4.80 9.60 6.84
CA ILE A 180 -5.97 10.49 6.92
C ILE A 180 -6.25 11.13 5.56
N ALA A 181 -5.25 11.67 4.87
CA ALA A 181 -5.43 12.27 3.54
C ALA A 181 -5.89 11.28 2.45
N GLY A 182 -5.75 9.97 2.67
CA GLY A 182 -6.35 8.91 1.87
C GLY A 182 -7.76 8.46 2.31
N GLY A 183 -8.33 9.09 3.34
CA GLY A 183 -9.65 8.74 3.91
C GLY A 183 -9.61 7.73 5.07
N THR A 184 -8.43 7.25 5.49
CA THR A 184 -8.32 6.29 6.60
C THR A 184 -8.51 7.00 7.94
N THR A 185 -9.48 6.54 8.72
CA THR A 185 -9.81 7.14 10.03
C THR A 185 -9.45 6.26 11.21
N THR A 186 -9.40 4.95 10.98
CA THR A 186 -9.20 3.92 12.00
C THR A 186 -8.23 2.87 11.49
N ALA A 187 -7.33 2.36 12.33
CA ALA A 187 -6.45 1.26 11.98
C ALA A 187 -6.38 0.24 13.13
N LEU A 188 -6.30 -1.05 12.77
CA LEU A 188 -5.90 -2.11 13.69
C LEU A 188 -4.37 -2.28 13.59
N VAL A 189 -3.66 -1.80 14.61
CA VAL A 189 -2.20 -1.90 14.71
C VAL A 189 -1.85 -3.25 15.31
N LEU A 190 -1.37 -4.17 14.48
CA LEU A 190 -0.94 -5.52 14.86
C LEU A 190 0.58 -5.57 14.97
N PRO A 191 1.16 -6.37 15.88
CA PRO A 191 2.56 -6.78 15.78
C PRO A 191 2.89 -7.35 14.38
N ALA A 192 4.13 -7.22 13.96
CA ALA A 192 4.58 -7.65 12.63
C ALA A 192 4.92 -9.15 12.58
N PHE A 193 5.73 -9.55 11.59
CA PHE A 193 5.66 -10.85 10.93
C PHE A 193 6.77 -11.86 11.29
N THR A 194 7.45 -11.74 12.44
CA THR A 194 8.52 -12.68 12.84
C THR A 194 8.02 -13.91 13.59
N SER A 195 7.34 -13.73 14.74
CA SER A 195 6.97 -14.82 15.67
C SER A 195 5.61 -15.46 15.34
N ALA A 196 5.48 -16.77 15.58
CA ALA A 196 4.22 -17.50 15.37
C ALA A 196 3.05 -16.94 16.22
N ILE A 197 3.33 -16.44 17.43
CA ILE A 197 2.45 -15.49 18.12
C ILE A 197 3.25 -14.20 18.39
N GLY A 198 2.85 -13.10 17.74
CA GLY A 198 3.53 -11.80 17.83
C GLY A 198 3.05 -10.90 18.97
N GLY A 199 1.85 -11.16 19.53
CA GLY A 199 1.28 -10.40 20.65
C GLY A 199 -0.14 -9.88 20.41
N GLU A 200 -0.56 -8.94 21.25
CA GLU A 200 -1.84 -8.22 21.21
C GLU A 200 -1.77 -6.97 20.30
N GLY A 201 -2.73 -6.87 19.38
CA GLY A 201 -2.98 -5.67 18.57
C GLY A 201 -4.01 -4.73 19.20
N TYR A 202 -4.04 -3.48 18.75
CA TYR A 202 -4.92 -2.43 19.28
C TYR A 202 -5.53 -1.61 18.14
N ALA A 203 -6.82 -1.31 18.25
CA ALA A 203 -7.53 -0.45 17.30
C ALA A 203 -7.43 1.02 17.73
N ILE A 204 -6.99 1.89 16.81
CA ILE A 204 -6.76 3.32 17.06
C ILE A 204 -7.51 4.20 16.05
N LYS A 205 -7.86 5.41 16.47
CA LYS A 205 -8.17 6.55 15.60
C LYS A 205 -6.87 7.22 15.19
N LEU A 206 -6.75 7.61 13.92
CA LEU A 206 -5.52 8.21 13.40
C LEU A 206 -5.38 9.71 13.72
N ARG A 207 -6.45 10.37 14.17
CA ARG A 207 -6.40 11.79 14.55
C ARG A 207 -5.50 12.01 15.76
N ASP A 208 -4.88 13.19 15.79
CA ASP A 208 -4.18 13.68 16.97
C ASP A 208 -5.15 13.98 18.13
N THR A 209 -4.59 14.08 19.34
CA THR A 209 -5.29 14.26 20.60
C THR A 209 -4.50 15.21 21.50
N SER A 210 -5.15 16.05 22.30
CA SER A 210 -4.49 17.00 23.20
C SER A 210 -3.59 16.37 24.28
N GLU A 211 -3.73 15.06 24.52
CA GLU A 211 -2.87 14.28 25.42
C GLU A 211 -1.61 13.74 24.72
N HIS A 212 -1.59 13.74 23.38
CA HIS A 212 -0.53 13.19 22.52
C HIS A 212 -0.02 11.79 22.92
N SER A 213 -0.88 10.98 23.54
CA SER A 213 -0.53 9.68 24.11
C SER A 213 -1.06 8.50 23.27
N PRO A 214 -0.43 7.31 23.33
CA PRO A 214 -0.96 6.10 22.69
C PRO A 214 -2.37 5.74 23.16
N SER A 215 -2.66 5.94 24.46
CA SER A 215 -3.93 5.58 25.09
C SER A 215 -5.08 6.49 24.62
N SER A 216 -4.83 7.77 24.37
CA SER A 216 -5.85 8.70 23.88
C SER A 216 -6.22 8.45 22.41
N MET A 217 -5.37 7.78 21.63
CA MET A 217 -5.68 7.35 20.26
C MET A 217 -6.60 6.12 20.19
N LEU A 218 -6.78 5.35 21.27
CA LEU A 218 -7.56 4.10 21.26
C LEU A 218 -9.01 4.29 20.80
N LEU A 219 -9.48 3.43 19.88
CA LEU A 219 -10.87 3.42 19.42
C LEU A 219 -11.87 3.27 20.58
N GLU A 220 -11.49 2.50 21.60
CA GLU A 220 -12.20 2.35 22.87
C GLU A 220 -11.30 2.83 24.02
N PRO A 221 -11.58 4.00 24.64
CA PRO A 221 -10.79 4.50 25.76
C PRO A 221 -10.86 3.59 26.99
N TYR A 222 -9.74 3.47 27.73
CA TYR A 222 -9.67 2.72 28.99
C TYR A 222 -10.64 3.24 30.07
N GLN A 223 -10.91 4.55 30.06
CA GLN A 223 -11.84 5.20 30.97
C GLN A 223 -13.01 5.72 30.16
N SER A 224 -14.11 4.96 30.13
CA SER A 224 -15.36 5.39 29.52
C SER A 224 -16.38 5.78 30.59
N PRO A 225 -17.12 6.90 30.43
CA PRO A 225 -18.23 7.27 31.31
C PRO A 225 -19.33 6.21 31.41
N ALA A 226 -19.41 5.28 30.44
CA ALA A 226 -20.34 4.15 30.43
C ALA A 226 -19.84 2.92 31.23
N GLY A 227 -18.74 3.06 31.98
CA GLY A 227 -18.02 1.96 32.64
C GLY A 227 -16.98 1.32 31.71
N ALA A 228 -16.08 0.51 32.27
CA ALA A 228 -15.10 -0.23 31.47
C ALA A 228 -15.80 -1.38 30.71
N PRO A 229 -15.84 -1.36 29.36
CA PRO A 229 -16.45 -2.43 28.59
C PRO A 229 -15.60 -3.70 28.65
N SER A 230 -16.25 -4.87 28.51
CA SER A 230 -15.52 -6.06 28.06
C SER A 230 -15.08 -5.79 26.61
N ARG A 231 -13.78 -5.66 26.40
CA ARG A 231 -13.19 -5.19 25.13
C ARG A 231 -12.76 -6.36 24.26
N TRP A 232 -12.90 -6.22 22.94
CA TRP A 232 -12.28 -7.17 22.02
C TRP A 232 -10.76 -7.09 22.14
N ARG A 233 -10.10 -8.24 22.39
CA ARG A 233 -8.63 -8.36 22.33
C ARG A 233 -8.22 -8.93 20.99
N TYR A 234 -7.20 -8.37 20.35
CA TYR A 234 -6.79 -8.79 19.00
C TYR A 234 -5.49 -9.59 19.09
N MET A 235 -5.50 -10.86 18.71
CA MET A 235 -4.28 -11.68 18.76
C MET A 235 -3.69 -11.88 17.37
N LYS A 236 -2.38 -11.64 17.22
CA LYS A 236 -1.66 -11.90 15.97
C LYS A 236 -1.00 -13.28 15.96
N ILE A 237 -1.38 -14.12 14.99
CA ILE A 237 -0.76 -15.42 14.68
C ILE A 237 -0.12 -15.38 13.28
N ILE A 238 0.90 -16.21 13.07
CA ILE A 238 1.51 -16.51 11.75
C ILE A 238 1.60 -18.03 11.59
N CYS A 239 1.17 -18.57 10.45
CA CYS A 239 1.25 -20.01 10.17
C CYS A 239 2.68 -20.48 9.85
N SER A 240 3.38 -19.75 8.98
CA SER A 240 4.65 -20.14 8.36
C SER A 240 5.83 -19.24 8.78
N GLY A 241 5.88 -18.82 10.05
CA GLY A 241 6.97 -17.98 10.56
C GLY A 241 8.33 -18.68 10.50
N LYS A 242 9.28 -18.13 9.72
CA LYS A 242 10.67 -18.63 9.62
C LYS A 242 11.60 -18.11 10.73
N ALA A 243 11.09 -17.37 11.73
CA ALA A 243 11.92 -16.93 12.86
C ALA A 243 12.54 -18.14 13.59
N HIS A 244 13.76 -17.96 14.08
CA HIS A 244 14.54 -19.01 14.77
C HIS A 244 14.82 -20.27 13.93
N ASN A 245 14.73 -20.19 12.59
CA ASN A 245 14.86 -21.31 11.64
C ASN A 245 13.82 -22.44 11.82
N ASN A 246 12.65 -22.12 12.38
CA ASN A 246 11.56 -23.08 12.57
C ASN A 246 10.99 -23.62 11.25
N THR A 247 10.51 -24.87 11.28
CA THR A 247 9.66 -25.45 10.24
C THR A 247 8.17 -25.21 10.53
N ARG A 248 7.30 -25.53 9.56
CA ARG A 248 5.83 -25.58 9.75
C ARG A 248 5.42 -26.50 10.90
N MET A 249 6.14 -27.61 11.11
CA MET A 249 5.86 -28.55 12.20
C MET A 249 6.18 -27.93 13.57
N ASP A 250 7.31 -27.24 13.68
CA ASP A 250 7.74 -26.58 14.93
C ASP A 250 6.78 -25.45 15.31
N ASN A 251 6.36 -24.63 14.34
CA ASN A 251 5.36 -23.58 14.57
C ASN A 251 4.01 -24.17 15.04
N MET A 252 3.52 -25.22 14.37
CA MET A 252 2.26 -25.86 14.74
C MET A 252 2.33 -26.54 16.13
N TRP A 253 3.48 -27.13 16.47
CA TRP A 253 3.73 -27.66 17.81
C TRP A 253 3.80 -26.55 18.87
N ALA A 254 4.51 -25.46 18.59
CA ALA A 254 4.63 -24.32 19.51
C ALA A 254 3.26 -23.66 19.78
N LEU A 255 2.44 -23.50 18.74
CA LEU A 255 1.04 -23.06 18.87
C LEU A 255 0.21 -24.02 19.72
N ARG A 256 0.24 -25.33 19.43
CA ARG A 256 -0.47 -26.36 20.22
C ARG A 256 -0.03 -26.37 21.69
N HIS A 257 1.26 -26.24 21.97
CA HIS A 257 1.77 -26.14 23.35
C HIS A 257 1.26 -24.87 24.04
N ALA A 258 1.30 -23.70 23.37
CA ALA A 258 0.81 -22.44 23.91
C ALA A 258 -0.70 -22.49 24.25
N TYR A 259 -1.53 -23.01 23.33
CA TYR A 259 -2.96 -23.18 23.59
C TYR A 259 -3.26 -24.24 24.67
N THR A 260 -2.42 -25.27 24.79
CA THR A 260 -2.53 -26.24 25.90
C THR A 260 -2.28 -25.58 27.25
N ARG A 261 -1.25 -24.72 27.37
CA ARG A 261 -0.98 -23.92 28.58
C ARG A 261 -2.13 -22.97 28.91
N ALA A 262 -2.67 -22.28 27.90
CA ALA A 262 -3.82 -21.40 28.07
C ALA A 262 -5.08 -22.18 28.52
N LYS A 263 -5.33 -23.38 27.98
CA LYS A 263 -6.45 -24.23 28.39
C LYS A 263 -6.31 -24.68 29.86
N MET A 264 -5.12 -25.07 30.29
CA MET A 264 -4.84 -25.40 31.70
C MET A 264 -5.09 -24.20 32.64
N LYS A 265 -4.75 -22.98 32.20
CA LYS A 265 -5.04 -21.74 32.93
C LYS A 265 -6.55 -21.47 33.02
N VAL A 266 -7.28 -21.57 31.89
CA VAL A 266 -8.74 -21.39 31.86
C VAL A 266 -9.43 -22.38 32.82
N GLN A 267 -9.08 -23.67 32.75
CA GLN A 267 -9.61 -24.70 33.64
C GLN A 267 -9.35 -24.37 35.12
N ARG A 268 -8.10 -24.03 35.49
CA ARG A 268 -7.74 -23.65 36.87
C ARG A 268 -8.52 -22.44 37.36
N GLU A 269 -8.76 -21.45 36.50
CA GLU A 269 -9.54 -20.26 36.83
C GLU A 269 -11.03 -20.60 36.99
N ASP A 270 -11.61 -21.40 36.11
CA ASP A 270 -13.01 -21.82 36.19
C ASP A 270 -13.29 -22.74 37.40
N ASP A 271 -12.37 -23.66 37.73
CA ASP A 271 -12.42 -24.48 38.94
C ASP A 271 -12.41 -23.59 40.20
N CYS A 272 -11.57 -22.57 40.22
CA CYS A 272 -11.51 -21.57 41.28
C CYS A 272 -12.83 -20.78 41.39
N CYS A 273 -13.41 -20.38 40.25
CA CYS A 273 -14.72 -19.74 40.17
C CYS A 273 -15.88 -20.61 40.66
N SER A 274 -15.72 -21.94 40.62
CA SER A 274 -16.77 -22.91 41.01
C SER A 274 -16.88 -23.16 42.52
N GLY A 275 -15.91 -22.69 43.32
CA GLY A 275 -15.96 -22.78 44.79
C GLY A 275 -14.71 -23.34 45.46
N GLN A 276 -13.68 -23.77 44.71
CA GLN A 276 -12.36 -24.04 45.29
C GLN A 276 -11.61 -22.72 45.49
N CYS A 277 -11.46 -22.26 46.73
CA CYS A 277 -10.60 -21.12 47.04
C CYS A 277 -9.12 -21.46 46.81
N CYS A 278 -8.63 -21.30 45.57
CA CYS A 278 -7.22 -21.44 45.25
C CYS A 278 -6.39 -20.31 45.89
N SER A 279 -5.22 -20.64 46.43
CA SER A 279 -4.27 -19.62 46.91
C SER A 279 -3.62 -18.89 45.73
N GLU A 280 -3.68 -17.55 45.73
CA GLU A 280 -3.06 -16.71 44.70
C GLU A 280 -1.53 -16.68 44.79
N ASN A 281 -0.88 -17.72 44.26
CA ASN A 281 0.51 -17.63 43.79
C ASN A 281 0.52 -17.64 42.25
N LEU A 282 -0.07 -16.60 41.65
CA LEU A 282 0.03 -16.35 40.22
C LEU A 282 1.47 -15.98 39.89
N SER A 283 2.12 -16.80 39.07
CA SER A 283 3.45 -16.49 38.54
C SER A 283 3.35 -15.35 37.51
N PRO A 284 4.44 -14.62 37.24
CA PRO A 284 4.51 -13.72 36.08
C PRO A 284 4.17 -14.43 34.76
N GLU A 285 4.45 -15.74 34.65
CA GLU A 285 4.11 -16.58 33.51
C GLU A 285 2.58 -16.74 33.33
N ASP A 286 1.80 -16.84 34.43
CA ASP A 286 0.34 -16.94 34.37
C ASP A 286 -0.36 -15.70 33.79
N TYR A 287 0.28 -14.53 33.85
CA TYR A 287 -0.17 -13.31 33.17
C TYR A 287 0.15 -13.32 31.67
N GLY A 288 1.24 -13.98 31.26
CA GLY A 288 1.64 -14.06 29.86
C GLY A 288 0.63 -14.82 28.98
N TRP A 289 -0.06 -15.80 29.56
CA TRP A 289 -1.07 -16.61 28.88
C TRP A 289 -2.47 -15.98 28.84
N GLU A 290 -2.68 -14.79 29.42
CA GLU A 290 -4.00 -14.13 29.53
C GLU A 290 -4.66 -13.88 28.17
N LEU A 291 -3.90 -13.45 27.14
CA LEU A 291 -4.45 -13.21 25.80
C LEU A 291 -5.03 -14.49 25.17
N LEU A 292 -4.33 -15.61 25.33
CA LEU A 292 -4.77 -16.91 24.81
C LEU A 292 -5.93 -17.48 25.63
N ALA A 293 -5.97 -17.24 26.94
CA ALA A 293 -7.12 -17.61 27.77
C ALA A 293 -8.40 -16.87 27.32
N GLU A 294 -8.31 -15.58 27.04
CA GLU A 294 -9.43 -14.79 26.51
C GLU A 294 -9.86 -15.23 25.10
N VAL A 295 -8.93 -15.69 24.27
CA VAL A 295 -9.26 -16.29 22.96
C VAL A 295 -10.05 -17.60 23.12
N LEU A 296 -9.66 -18.46 24.06
CA LEU A 296 -10.38 -19.71 24.36
C LEU A 296 -11.76 -19.46 24.98
N ARG A 297 -11.97 -18.31 25.65
CA ARG A 297 -13.28 -17.85 26.16
C ARG A 297 -14.17 -17.22 25.09
N GLY A 298 -13.65 -17.00 23.88
CA GLY A 298 -14.37 -16.31 22.80
C GLY A 298 -14.25 -14.78 22.82
N ASN A 299 -13.48 -14.21 23.75
CA ASN A 299 -13.31 -12.76 23.94
C ASN A 299 -12.19 -12.16 23.05
N GLY A 300 -11.41 -13.03 22.38
CA GLY A 300 -10.34 -12.64 21.46
C GLY A 300 -10.72 -12.75 19.98
N LYS A 301 -10.42 -11.72 19.18
CA LYS A 301 -10.40 -11.79 17.72
C LYS A 301 -9.04 -12.32 17.26
N VAL A 302 -9.00 -13.52 16.69
CA VAL A 302 -7.77 -14.12 16.17
C VAL A 302 -7.51 -13.66 14.74
N HIS A 303 -6.38 -12.98 14.53
CA HIS A 303 -5.90 -12.49 13.24
C HIS A 303 -4.68 -13.31 12.81
N VAL A 304 -4.85 -14.18 11.82
CA VAL A 304 -3.79 -15.11 11.37
C VAL A 304 -3.15 -14.58 10.07
N HIS A 305 -1.85 -14.75 9.86
CA HIS A 305 -1.20 -14.53 8.56
C HIS A 305 -0.76 -15.89 8.02
N CYS A 306 -1.43 -16.34 6.97
CA CYS A 306 -1.34 -17.67 6.41
C CYS A 306 -1.62 -17.55 4.91
N ASN A 307 -0.84 -18.24 4.08
CA ASN A 307 -0.86 -18.06 2.63
C ASN A 307 -1.25 -19.34 1.90
N GLU A 308 -0.44 -20.39 2.00
CA GLU A 308 -0.63 -21.65 1.26
C GLU A 308 -1.72 -22.55 1.84
N ALA A 309 -2.26 -23.45 1.01
CA ALA A 309 -3.31 -24.39 1.38
C ALA A 309 -3.01 -25.20 2.66
N GLU A 310 -1.77 -25.67 2.87
CA GLU A 310 -1.39 -26.42 4.08
C GLU A 310 -1.28 -25.54 5.34
N ASP A 311 -0.95 -24.25 5.18
CA ASP A 311 -0.97 -23.29 6.28
C ASP A 311 -2.42 -23.02 6.72
N LEU A 312 -3.32 -22.87 5.74
CA LEU A 312 -4.74 -22.67 5.96
C LEU A 312 -5.40 -23.89 6.63
N ASP A 313 -5.22 -25.11 6.10
CA ASP A 313 -5.69 -26.33 6.77
C ASP A 313 -5.13 -26.47 8.19
N GLY A 314 -3.82 -26.22 8.36
CA GLY A 314 -3.15 -26.32 9.66
C GLY A 314 -3.81 -25.44 10.73
N ILE A 315 -4.10 -24.18 10.43
CA ILE A 315 -4.73 -23.25 11.38
C ILE A 315 -6.23 -23.53 11.56
N ILE A 316 -6.94 -24.01 10.53
CA ILE A 316 -8.33 -24.47 10.67
C ILE A 316 -8.40 -25.68 11.61
N ARG A 317 -7.50 -26.66 11.48
CA ARG A 317 -7.46 -27.81 12.39
C ARG A 317 -7.15 -27.40 13.82
N LEU A 318 -6.20 -26.48 14.04
CA LEU A 318 -5.89 -25.95 15.37
C LEU A 318 -7.08 -25.19 15.99
N SER A 319 -7.78 -24.37 15.19
CA SER A 319 -9.00 -23.66 15.57
C SER A 319 -10.11 -24.61 16.04
N ARG A 320 -10.26 -25.77 15.38
CA ARG A 320 -11.19 -26.83 15.79
C ARG A 320 -10.72 -27.60 17.02
N GLU A 321 -9.43 -27.91 17.13
CA GLU A 321 -8.82 -28.66 18.23
C GLU A 321 -8.97 -27.93 19.57
N PHE A 322 -8.82 -26.60 19.55
CA PHE A 322 -8.92 -25.73 20.74
C PHE A 322 -10.20 -24.89 20.80
N GLN A 323 -11.12 -25.05 19.84
CA GLN A 323 -12.44 -24.43 19.82
C GLN A 323 -12.42 -22.88 19.90
N PHE A 324 -11.54 -22.24 19.14
CA PHE A 324 -11.49 -20.77 19.02
C PHE A 324 -11.83 -20.30 17.58
N PRO A 325 -12.61 -19.22 17.41
CA PRO A 325 -12.92 -18.68 16.10
C PRO A 325 -11.75 -17.87 15.51
N ILE A 326 -11.56 -17.97 14.19
CA ILE A 326 -10.65 -17.10 13.44
C ILE A 326 -11.45 -15.90 12.93
N ALA A 327 -10.99 -14.69 13.24
CA ALA A 327 -11.66 -13.46 12.82
C ALA A 327 -11.28 -13.07 11.39
N VAL A 328 -9.97 -13.05 11.10
CA VAL A 328 -9.41 -12.67 9.79
C VAL A 328 -8.20 -13.53 9.44
N VAL A 329 -8.17 -14.05 8.22
CA VAL A 329 -6.95 -14.55 7.56
C VAL A 329 -6.37 -13.41 6.72
N HIS A 330 -5.14 -13.01 7.02
CA HIS A 330 -4.40 -11.97 6.31
C HIS A 330 -3.48 -12.57 5.25
N SER A 331 -3.33 -11.84 4.14
CA SER A 331 -2.59 -12.22 2.94
C SER A 331 -3.29 -13.32 2.14
N ALA A 332 -3.56 -14.48 2.75
CA ALA A 332 -4.54 -15.47 2.29
C ALA A 332 -4.36 -15.91 0.82
N SER A 333 -3.11 -16.03 0.35
CA SER A 333 -2.77 -16.19 -1.08
C SER A 333 -3.49 -17.34 -1.77
N ASP A 334 -3.53 -18.54 -1.19
CA ASP A 334 -4.18 -19.73 -1.78
C ASP A 334 -5.64 -19.89 -1.32
N ALA A 335 -6.20 -18.94 -0.56
CA ALA A 335 -7.53 -19.09 0.05
C ALA A 335 -8.64 -19.34 -0.97
N TYR A 336 -8.51 -18.77 -2.17
CA TYR A 336 -9.47 -18.94 -3.27
C TYR A 336 -9.41 -20.32 -3.94
N LEU A 337 -8.33 -21.10 -3.71
CA LEU A 337 -8.19 -22.49 -4.15
C LEU A 337 -8.78 -23.47 -3.13
N VAL A 338 -8.89 -23.09 -1.85
CA VAL A 338 -9.39 -23.94 -0.75
C VAL A 338 -10.60 -23.37 0.02
N PRO A 339 -11.64 -22.83 -0.64
CA PRO A 339 -12.79 -22.22 0.04
C PRO A 339 -13.52 -23.20 0.97
N GLU A 340 -13.61 -24.49 0.61
CA GLU A 340 -14.28 -25.49 1.47
C GLU A 340 -13.50 -25.80 2.75
N VAL A 341 -12.17 -25.74 2.73
CA VAL A 341 -11.34 -25.91 3.95
C VAL A 341 -11.59 -24.75 4.91
N LEU A 342 -11.68 -23.52 4.39
CA LEU A 342 -11.93 -22.32 5.19
C LEU A 342 -13.33 -22.30 5.81
N LYS A 343 -14.32 -22.91 5.15
CA LYS A 343 -15.68 -23.12 5.72
C LYS A 343 -15.69 -24.08 6.92
N TRP A 344 -14.65 -24.89 7.12
CA TRP A 344 -14.52 -25.78 8.28
C TRP A 344 -13.95 -25.11 9.53
N ALA A 345 -13.66 -23.80 9.51
CA ALA A 345 -13.26 -23.04 10.69
C ALA A 345 -14.22 -23.23 11.88
N TYR A 346 -13.70 -23.20 13.11
CA TYR A 346 -14.57 -23.28 14.28
C TYR A 346 -15.43 -22.01 14.41
N GLY A 347 -16.75 -22.19 14.55
CA GLY A 347 -17.70 -21.08 14.58
C GLY A 347 -18.16 -20.69 13.17
N ARG A 348 -17.79 -19.48 12.73
CA ARG A 348 -18.12 -18.95 11.40
C ARG A 348 -16.89 -18.94 10.48
N PRO A 349 -17.05 -19.01 9.15
CA PRO A 349 -15.94 -18.80 8.21
C PRO A 349 -15.23 -17.45 8.48
N PRO A 350 -13.89 -17.39 8.41
CA PRO A 350 -13.15 -16.16 8.67
C PRO A 350 -13.32 -15.15 7.53
N ALA A 351 -13.16 -13.86 7.84
CA ALA A 351 -12.98 -12.86 6.79
C ALA A 351 -11.57 -12.98 6.18
N LEU A 352 -11.41 -12.60 4.91
CA LEU A 352 -10.19 -12.82 4.14
C LEU A 352 -9.63 -11.47 3.69
N ALA A 353 -8.51 -11.06 4.27
CA ALA A 353 -7.82 -9.81 3.94
C ALA A 353 -6.72 -10.05 2.90
N VAL A 354 -6.92 -9.52 1.69
CA VAL A 354 -6.07 -9.73 0.51
C VAL A 354 -5.64 -8.40 -0.11
N THR A 355 -4.66 -8.44 -1.02
CA THR A 355 -4.19 -7.29 -1.80
C THR A 355 -4.65 -7.46 -3.25
N ALA A 356 -5.11 -6.39 -3.92
CA ALA A 356 -5.73 -6.50 -5.25
C ALA A 356 -4.71 -6.73 -6.37
N THR A 357 -3.50 -6.17 -6.25
CA THR A 357 -2.34 -6.58 -7.06
C THR A 357 -1.33 -7.28 -6.16
N PRO A 358 -1.35 -8.62 -6.04
CA PRO A 358 -0.41 -9.32 -5.18
C PRO A 358 1.03 -9.19 -5.70
N GLY A 359 1.96 -8.88 -4.78
CA GLY A 359 3.37 -8.67 -5.11
C GLY A 359 4.13 -9.94 -5.48
N ARG A 360 3.66 -11.12 -5.03
CA ARG A 360 4.33 -12.42 -5.17
C ARG A 360 5.79 -12.39 -4.68
N GLU A 361 6.08 -11.51 -3.72
CA GLU A 361 7.45 -11.25 -3.29
C GLU A 361 8.04 -12.42 -2.48
N ARG A 362 7.18 -13.31 -1.98
CA ARG A 362 7.54 -14.47 -1.18
C ARG A 362 7.07 -15.76 -1.84
N ARG A 363 7.79 -16.85 -1.59
CA ARG A 363 7.48 -18.18 -2.16
C ARG A 363 6.06 -18.64 -1.80
N GLU A 364 5.60 -18.36 -0.59
CA GLU A 364 4.24 -18.69 -0.15
C GLU A 364 3.13 -17.83 -0.81
N GLU A 365 3.49 -16.74 -1.50
CA GLU A 365 2.55 -15.85 -2.21
C GLU A 365 2.50 -16.11 -3.73
N TYR A 366 3.27 -17.08 -4.24
CA TYR A 366 3.50 -17.25 -5.68
C TYR A 366 2.22 -17.53 -6.51
N ARG A 367 1.24 -18.23 -5.92
CA ARG A 367 -0.08 -18.49 -6.51
C ARG A 367 -1.13 -17.42 -6.24
N ALA A 368 -0.81 -16.34 -5.53
CA ALA A 368 -1.75 -15.25 -5.31
C ALA A 368 -2.26 -14.70 -6.66
N SER A 369 -3.53 -14.31 -6.72
CA SER A 369 -4.19 -13.85 -7.95
C SER A 369 -4.97 -12.57 -7.73
N GLU A 370 -4.95 -11.70 -8.74
CA GLU A 370 -5.71 -10.47 -8.85
C GLU A 370 -7.23 -10.73 -8.83
N PHE A 371 -7.63 -11.94 -9.23
CA PHE A 371 -9.03 -12.39 -9.28
C PHE A 371 -9.50 -13.07 -7.98
N ALA A 372 -8.59 -13.34 -7.03
CA ALA A 372 -8.92 -13.94 -5.74
C ALA A 372 -10.03 -13.20 -4.95
N PRO A 373 -10.08 -11.84 -4.92
CA PRO A 373 -11.17 -11.11 -4.25
C PRO A 373 -12.56 -11.48 -4.80
N ARG A 374 -12.69 -11.58 -6.12
CA ARG A 374 -13.94 -11.93 -6.78
C ARG A 374 -14.33 -13.39 -6.48
N ILE A 375 -13.40 -14.32 -6.68
CA ILE A 375 -13.64 -15.76 -6.46
C ILE A 375 -14.07 -16.03 -5.02
N LEU A 376 -13.41 -15.41 -4.03
CA LEU A 376 -13.74 -15.57 -2.62
C LEU A 376 -15.13 -15.02 -2.27
N ALA A 377 -15.49 -13.86 -2.83
CA ALA A 377 -16.79 -13.27 -2.61
C ALA A 377 -17.93 -14.07 -3.26
N GLU A 378 -17.71 -14.64 -4.46
CA GLU A 378 -18.62 -15.59 -5.12
C GLU A 378 -18.82 -16.88 -4.29
N HIS A 379 -17.81 -17.32 -3.52
CA HIS A 379 -17.92 -18.43 -2.56
C HIS A 379 -18.57 -18.05 -1.21
N GLY A 380 -18.99 -16.80 -1.04
CA GLY A 380 -19.70 -16.30 0.14
C GLY A 380 -18.81 -15.81 1.28
N PHE A 381 -17.52 -15.55 1.05
CA PHE A 381 -16.62 -15.00 2.06
C PHE A 381 -16.69 -13.48 2.15
N THR A 382 -16.54 -12.95 3.37
CA THR A 382 -16.26 -11.53 3.58
C THR A 382 -14.83 -11.21 3.15
N VAL A 383 -14.68 -10.45 2.07
CA VAL A 383 -13.37 -10.05 1.53
C VAL A 383 -13.02 -8.63 1.97
N LEU A 384 -11.79 -8.45 2.44
CA LEU A 384 -11.26 -7.18 2.96
C LEU A 384 -10.04 -6.76 2.13
N MET A 385 -9.94 -5.49 1.76
CA MET A 385 -8.70 -4.95 1.19
C MET A 385 -7.79 -4.42 2.30
N GLN A 386 -6.47 -4.53 2.10
CA GLN A 386 -5.47 -4.12 3.09
C GLN A 386 -4.29 -3.40 2.43
N SER A 387 -3.74 -2.39 3.11
CA SER A 387 -2.53 -1.68 2.65
C SER A 387 -1.23 -2.36 3.08
N GLN A 388 -1.19 -2.97 4.28
CA GLN A 388 0.02 -3.55 4.88
C GLN A 388 1.14 -2.53 5.19
N HIS A 389 0.80 -1.25 5.34
CA HIS A 389 1.76 -0.16 5.60
C HIS A 389 2.66 -0.41 6.83
N PRO A 390 3.97 -0.05 6.78
CA PRO A 390 4.69 0.54 5.65
C PRO A 390 5.30 -0.48 4.67
N GLY A 391 5.27 -1.78 4.99
CA GLY A 391 5.95 -2.83 4.24
C GLY A 391 5.27 -3.27 2.93
N GLY A 392 4.20 -2.59 2.51
CA GLY A 392 3.46 -2.87 1.28
C GLY A 392 2.94 -1.58 0.65
N VAL A 393 1.63 -1.52 0.42
CA VAL A 393 0.95 -0.33 -0.11
C VAL A 393 0.92 0.77 0.96
N ASP A 394 1.15 2.01 0.54
CA ASP A 394 1.04 3.19 1.41
C ASP A 394 -0.39 3.32 1.97
N ALA A 395 -0.53 3.72 3.23
CA ALA A 395 -1.83 3.86 3.87
C ALA A 395 -2.76 4.90 3.21
N ARG A 396 -2.21 5.85 2.43
CA ARG A 396 -2.98 6.73 1.54
C ARG A 396 -3.82 5.98 0.50
N TYR A 397 -3.35 4.82 0.05
CA TYR A 397 -3.88 4.14 -1.13
C TYR A 397 -4.73 2.91 -0.77
N LEU A 398 -5.25 2.84 0.46
CA LEU A 398 -6.19 1.78 0.88
C LEU A 398 -7.44 1.72 -0.01
N LEU A 399 -8.00 2.88 -0.41
CA LEU A 399 -9.12 2.92 -1.36
C LEU A 399 -8.69 2.49 -2.77
N TYR A 400 -7.44 2.71 -3.16
CA TYR A 400 -6.93 2.27 -4.47
C TYR A 400 -6.85 0.75 -4.58
N GLU A 401 -6.56 0.03 -3.48
CA GLU A 401 -6.69 -1.43 -3.47
C GLU A 401 -8.14 -1.88 -3.71
N ALA A 402 -9.14 -1.20 -3.12
CA ALA A 402 -10.55 -1.45 -3.44
C ALA A 402 -10.91 -1.09 -4.89
N GLN A 403 -10.39 0.01 -5.44
CA GLN A 403 -10.55 0.38 -6.86
C GLN A 403 -9.99 -0.70 -7.79
N LYS A 404 -8.80 -1.25 -7.48
CA LYS A 404 -8.19 -2.34 -8.26
C LYS A 404 -8.95 -3.66 -8.12
N ALA A 405 -9.46 -3.99 -6.93
CA ALA A 405 -10.34 -5.16 -6.77
C ALA A 405 -11.63 -5.01 -7.58
N PHE A 406 -12.20 -3.80 -7.64
CA PHE A 406 -13.33 -3.48 -8.53
C PHE A 406 -12.96 -3.64 -10.01
N PHE A 407 -11.79 -3.15 -10.43
CA PHE A 407 -11.27 -3.38 -11.79
C PHE A 407 -11.19 -4.86 -12.14
N TYR A 408 -10.64 -5.71 -11.27
CA TYR A 408 -10.56 -7.17 -11.47
C TYR A 408 -11.88 -7.93 -11.19
N GLY A 409 -13.01 -7.22 -11.07
CA GLY A 409 -14.36 -7.79 -11.10
C GLY A 409 -15.04 -8.03 -9.76
N LEU A 410 -14.52 -7.52 -8.63
CA LEU A 410 -15.29 -7.43 -7.39
C LEU A 410 -16.43 -6.39 -7.57
N PRO A 411 -17.68 -6.64 -7.15
CA PRO A 411 -18.75 -5.63 -7.20
C PRO A 411 -18.40 -4.34 -6.46
N ASP A 412 -18.87 -3.19 -6.95
CA ASP A 412 -18.53 -1.85 -6.43
C ASP A 412 -18.98 -1.63 -4.99
N ASN A 413 -20.19 -2.10 -4.65
CA ASN A 413 -20.73 -2.08 -3.30
C ASN A 413 -19.85 -2.88 -2.32
N TRP A 414 -19.34 -4.04 -2.75
CA TRP A 414 -18.43 -4.86 -1.95
C TRP A 414 -17.02 -4.29 -1.89
N ALA A 415 -16.53 -3.67 -2.97
CA ALA A 415 -15.25 -2.99 -2.98
C ALA A 415 -15.21 -1.83 -1.95
N ILE A 416 -16.23 -0.97 -1.91
CA ILE A 416 -16.32 0.09 -0.88
C ILE A 416 -16.49 -0.53 0.53
N ALA A 417 -17.31 -1.58 0.67
CA ALA A 417 -17.52 -2.26 1.95
C ALA A 417 -16.26 -2.94 2.50
N SER A 418 -15.38 -3.45 1.63
CA SER A 418 -14.13 -4.14 1.99
C SER A 418 -13.12 -3.26 2.75
N VAL A 419 -13.29 -1.94 2.70
CA VAL A 419 -12.46 -0.92 3.38
C VAL A 419 -13.24 -0.07 4.40
N THR A 420 -14.53 -0.36 4.64
CA THR A 420 -15.41 0.41 5.55
C THR A 420 -16.17 -0.48 6.54
N SER A 421 -17.31 -1.04 6.17
CA SER A 421 -18.20 -1.82 7.05
C SER A 421 -17.65 -3.21 7.35
N MET A 422 -17.20 -3.94 6.33
CA MET A 422 -16.68 -5.31 6.49
C MET A 422 -15.46 -5.40 7.43
N PRO A 423 -14.44 -4.53 7.36
CA PRO A 423 -13.34 -4.55 8.32
C PRO A 423 -13.79 -4.12 9.73
N ALA A 424 -14.75 -3.20 9.85
CA ALA A 424 -15.34 -2.82 11.14
C ALA A 424 -16.04 -4.00 11.83
N GLU A 425 -16.86 -4.76 11.10
CA GLU A 425 -17.50 -5.98 11.60
C GLU A 425 -16.50 -7.09 11.94
N SER A 426 -15.42 -7.21 11.15
CA SER A 426 -14.38 -8.21 11.35
C SER A 426 -13.61 -8.01 12.67
N ILE A 427 -13.44 -6.76 13.10
CA ILE A 427 -12.86 -6.42 14.42
C ILE A 427 -13.91 -6.35 15.55
N GLY A 428 -15.21 -6.51 15.26
CA GLY A 428 -16.29 -6.40 16.26
C GLY A 428 -16.72 -4.97 16.59
N MET A 429 -16.39 -3.99 15.76
CA MET A 429 -16.61 -2.56 15.97
C MET A 429 -17.65 -1.92 15.03
N GLY A 430 -18.43 -2.71 14.30
CA GLY A 430 -19.53 -2.22 13.44
C GLY A 430 -20.61 -1.41 14.18
N HIS A 431 -20.71 -1.60 15.51
CA HIS A 431 -21.56 -0.79 16.40
C HIS A 431 -21.01 0.63 16.68
N ARG A 432 -19.74 0.92 16.31
CA ARG A 432 -19.07 2.22 16.49
C ARG A 432 -18.67 2.89 15.17
N ILE A 433 -18.22 2.13 14.17
CA ILE A 433 -17.59 2.63 12.94
C ILE A 433 -18.01 1.81 11.70
N GLY A 434 -17.61 2.25 10.50
CA GLY A 434 -17.79 1.50 9.25
C GLY A 434 -19.12 1.73 8.52
N TYR A 435 -20.04 2.49 9.10
CA TYR A 435 -21.36 2.80 8.56
C TYR A 435 -21.70 4.30 8.69
N ILE A 436 -22.74 4.77 7.99
CA ILE A 436 -23.38 6.08 8.19
C ILE A 436 -24.86 5.85 8.49
N LYS A 437 -25.20 5.75 9.78
CA LYS A 437 -26.58 5.58 10.24
C LYS A 437 -26.87 6.44 11.47
N LYS A 438 -28.16 6.63 11.72
CA LYS A 438 -28.70 7.48 12.79
C LYS A 438 -28.35 6.94 14.19
N GLY A 439 -27.85 7.82 15.05
CA GLY A 439 -28.02 7.77 16.51
C GLY A 439 -26.88 7.17 17.34
N GLU A 440 -26.02 6.34 16.75
CA GLU A 440 -25.20 5.42 17.57
C GLU A 440 -23.73 5.28 17.14
N LEU A 441 -23.35 5.81 15.97
CA LEU A 441 -22.02 5.66 15.40
C LEU A 441 -21.14 6.87 15.69
N HIS A 442 -19.84 6.65 15.88
CA HIS A 442 -18.84 7.72 15.90
C HIS A 442 -18.84 8.45 14.56
N ALA A 443 -18.81 9.79 14.60
CA ALA A 443 -18.83 10.66 13.42
C ALA A 443 -17.51 10.61 12.62
N ASN A 444 -17.30 9.52 11.88
CA ASN A 444 -16.14 9.30 11.01
C ASN A 444 -16.59 9.21 9.56
N LEU A 445 -16.25 10.21 8.75
CA LEU A 445 -16.75 10.37 7.38
C LEU A 445 -15.64 10.82 6.44
N VAL A 446 -15.75 10.46 5.18
CA VAL A 446 -14.95 11.03 4.09
C VAL A 446 -15.90 11.64 3.07
N ILE A 447 -15.66 12.90 2.71
CA ILE A 447 -16.32 13.58 1.58
C ILE A 447 -15.36 13.48 0.39
N TRP A 448 -15.85 13.01 -0.76
CA TRP A 448 -15.06 12.73 -1.96
C TRP A 448 -15.39 13.70 -3.10
N ASP A 449 -14.37 14.11 -3.84
CA ASP A 449 -14.52 14.97 -5.03
C ASP A 449 -15.15 14.27 -6.25
N SER A 450 -15.17 12.93 -6.23
CA SER A 450 -15.56 12.05 -7.31
C SER A 450 -16.15 10.75 -6.74
N HIS A 451 -16.62 9.83 -7.59
CA HIS A 451 -17.05 8.51 -7.11
C HIS A 451 -15.89 7.79 -6.40
N PRO A 452 -16.08 7.16 -5.22
CA PRO A 452 -14.98 6.49 -4.50
C PRO A 452 -14.25 5.40 -5.31
N MET A 453 -14.94 4.77 -6.26
CA MET A 453 -14.35 3.78 -7.19
C MET A 453 -13.73 4.39 -8.46
N ALA A 454 -13.69 5.71 -8.61
CA ALA A 454 -13.00 6.37 -9.74
C ALA A 454 -11.50 6.50 -9.46
N LEU A 455 -10.67 6.24 -10.48
CA LEU A 455 -9.22 6.37 -10.37
C LEU A 455 -8.84 7.79 -9.90
N GLY A 456 -7.99 7.85 -8.88
CA GLY A 456 -7.54 9.10 -8.31
C GLY A 456 -8.57 9.87 -7.51
N ALA A 457 -9.65 9.25 -7.02
CA ALA A 457 -10.59 9.88 -6.07
C ALA A 457 -9.87 10.50 -4.86
N VAL A 458 -10.17 11.76 -4.54
CA VAL A 458 -9.48 12.55 -3.50
C VAL A 458 -10.47 12.98 -2.41
N PRO A 459 -10.11 12.83 -1.12
CA PRO A 459 -10.89 13.42 -0.01
C PRO A 459 -10.90 14.95 -0.03
N SER A 460 -12.07 15.55 -0.24
CA SER A 460 -12.29 16.98 -0.04
C SER A 460 -12.37 17.36 1.44
N GLN A 461 -12.78 16.42 2.31
CA GLN A 461 -12.64 16.52 3.76
C GLN A 461 -12.68 15.12 4.40
N VAL A 462 -11.95 14.95 5.50
CA VAL A 462 -12.02 13.76 6.36
C VAL A 462 -12.36 14.21 7.76
N ILE A 463 -13.39 13.60 8.35
CA ILE A 463 -13.91 13.93 9.67
C ILE A 463 -13.69 12.71 10.57
N ILE A 464 -13.13 12.92 11.76
CA ILE A 464 -12.87 11.87 12.76
C ILE A 464 -13.42 12.34 14.11
N ASP A 465 -14.24 11.52 14.76
CA ASP A 465 -14.98 11.87 15.99
C ASP A 465 -15.75 13.21 15.90
N GLY A 466 -16.21 13.59 14.69
CA GLY A 466 -16.89 14.86 14.41
C GLY A 466 -15.96 16.06 14.11
N ILE A 467 -14.64 15.88 14.18
CA ILE A 467 -13.64 16.92 13.99
C ILE A 467 -13.08 16.86 12.56
N PRO A 468 -13.15 17.93 11.74
CA PRO A 468 -12.48 18.01 10.45
C PRO A 468 -10.95 17.88 10.60
N GLN A 469 -10.32 17.07 9.74
CA GLN A 469 -8.89 16.77 9.82
C GLN A 469 -8.05 17.51 8.77
N LEU A 470 -8.64 17.86 7.62
CA LEU A 470 -7.97 18.65 6.59
C LEU A 470 -8.26 20.14 6.85
N SER A 471 -7.23 20.89 7.24
CA SER A 471 -7.30 22.35 7.45
C SER A 471 -7.58 23.10 6.15
N SER A 472 -7.03 22.61 5.04
CA SER A 472 -7.37 22.97 3.67
C SER A 472 -7.24 21.72 2.83
N SER A 473 -8.18 21.48 1.89
CA SER A 473 -8.06 20.40 0.91
C SER A 473 -7.93 20.97 -0.49
N PHE A 474 -6.96 20.46 -1.24
CA PHE A 474 -6.78 20.78 -2.64
C PHE A 474 -7.40 19.69 -3.52
N VAL A 475 -8.40 20.08 -4.30
CA VAL A 475 -9.07 19.21 -5.27
C VAL A 475 -8.80 19.75 -6.67
N GLY A 476 -8.16 18.93 -7.52
CA GLY A 476 -7.85 19.28 -8.90
C GLY A 476 -9.08 19.23 -9.82
N TYR A 477 -8.99 19.87 -10.99
CA TYR A 477 -9.99 19.67 -12.04
C TYR A 477 -9.85 18.25 -12.60
N LYS A 478 -10.95 17.49 -12.57
CA LYS A 478 -11.06 16.17 -13.20
C LYS A 478 -11.95 16.22 -14.44
N PRO A 479 -11.57 15.55 -15.54
CA PRO A 479 -12.50 15.22 -16.62
C PRO A 479 -13.65 14.32 -16.12
N ASP A 480 -14.82 14.36 -16.78
CA ASP A 480 -16.06 13.76 -16.26
C ASP A 480 -16.08 12.22 -16.22
N ASN A 481 -15.27 11.55 -17.05
CA ASN A 481 -15.05 10.10 -16.98
C ASN A 481 -14.38 9.70 -15.65
N TYR A 482 -13.50 10.55 -15.09
CA TYR A 482 -12.85 10.35 -13.78
C TYR A 482 -13.68 10.84 -12.58
N LYS A 483 -14.91 11.32 -12.79
CA LYS A 483 -15.84 11.70 -11.69
C LYS A 483 -16.88 10.63 -11.35
N LYS A 484 -17.13 9.70 -12.27
CA LYS A 484 -18.24 8.73 -12.22
C LYS A 484 -17.69 7.34 -11.90
N LEU A 485 -18.57 6.40 -11.55
CA LEU A 485 -18.22 4.97 -11.47
C LEU A 485 -17.70 4.53 -12.86
N PRO A 486 -16.45 4.07 -12.99
CA PRO A 486 -15.93 3.61 -14.28
C PRO A 486 -16.56 2.27 -14.66
N LYS A 487 -16.66 2.01 -15.96
CA LYS A 487 -16.89 0.65 -16.47
C LYS A 487 -15.60 -0.14 -16.30
N VAL A 488 -15.69 -1.45 -16.06
CA VAL A 488 -14.54 -2.35 -15.92
C VAL A 488 -14.61 -3.47 -16.98
N PRO A 489 -13.47 -4.05 -17.40
CA PRO A 489 -13.47 -5.18 -18.33
C PRO A 489 -14.19 -6.42 -17.76
N ASN A 490 -14.65 -7.31 -18.64
CA ASN A 490 -15.10 -8.64 -18.24
C ASN A 490 -13.88 -9.58 -18.14
N PHE A 491 -13.70 -10.21 -16.97
CA PHE A 491 -12.59 -11.12 -16.68
C PHE A 491 -13.05 -12.57 -16.42
N ASP A 492 -14.22 -12.98 -16.92
CA ASP A 492 -14.80 -14.30 -16.62
C ASP A 492 -13.90 -15.46 -17.07
N LYS A 493 -13.17 -15.29 -18.18
CA LYS A 493 -12.22 -16.30 -18.70
C LYS A 493 -10.95 -16.37 -17.86
N GLU A 494 -10.46 -15.23 -17.39
CA GLU A 494 -9.28 -15.10 -16.55
C GLU A 494 -9.54 -15.67 -15.15
N VAL A 495 -10.75 -15.47 -14.62
CA VAL A 495 -11.24 -16.11 -13.39
C VAL A 495 -11.28 -17.65 -13.56
N GLN A 496 -11.88 -18.15 -14.65
CA GLN A 496 -11.93 -19.60 -14.92
C GLN A 496 -10.52 -20.20 -15.06
N ARG A 497 -9.64 -19.59 -15.85
CA ARG A 497 -8.23 -20.02 -16.00
C ARG A 497 -7.45 -19.94 -14.68
N THR A 498 -7.73 -18.95 -13.83
CA THR A 498 -7.11 -18.83 -12.51
C THR A 498 -7.41 -20.05 -11.63
N ILE A 499 -8.62 -20.60 -11.71
CA ILE A 499 -9.02 -21.81 -10.99
C ILE A 499 -8.47 -23.07 -11.69
N GLU A 500 -8.59 -23.16 -13.02
CA GLU A 500 -8.12 -24.31 -13.82
C GLU A 500 -6.63 -24.61 -13.65
N TYR A 501 -5.80 -23.59 -13.43
CA TYR A 501 -4.35 -23.69 -13.35
C TYR A 501 -3.78 -23.41 -11.94
N ASP A 502 -4.57 -23.58 -10.86
CA ASP A 502 -4.14 -23.36 -9.46
C ASP A 502 -3.39 -22.03 -9.25
N GLY A 503 -3.91 -20.93 -9.82
CA GLY A 503 -3.31 -19.60 -9.73
C GLY A 503 -2.15 -19.32 -10.69
N LEU A 504 -1.75 -20.30 -11.49
CA LEU A 504 -0.61 -20.23 -12.41
C LEU A 504 -1.03 -20.39 -13.89
N PRO A 505 -2.04 -19.64 -14.40
CA PRO A 505 -2.45 -19.73 -15.79
C PRO A 505 -1.31 -19.38 -16.75
N PRO A 506 -1.28 -19.96 -17.96
CA PRO A 506 -0.26 -19.68 -18.97
C PRO A 506 -0.37 -18.22 -19.43
N LEU A 507 0.74 -17.48 -19.34
CA LEU A 507 0.78 -16.04 -19.61
C LEU A 507 1.38 -15.68 -20.98
N ILE A 508 2.03 -16.63 -21.65
CA ILE A 508 2.74 -16.41 -22.92
C ILE A 508 1.76 -15.87 -23.97
N PRO A 509 2.05 -14.71 -24.60
CA PRO A 509 1.13 -14.08 -25.55
C PRO A 509 0.98 -14.91 -26.84
N ARG A 510 -0.22 -14.86 -27.44
CA ARG A 510 -0.50 -15.62 -28.67
C ARG A 510 -0.01 -14.85 -29.90
N LYS A 511 0.99 -15.39 -30.58
CA LYS A 511 1.51 -14.87 -31.86
C LYS A 511 0.45 -15.03 -32.97
N SER A 512 0.21 -13.98 -33.75
CA SER A 512 -0.58 -14.08 -34.98
C SER A 512 0.33 -14.28 -36.20
N SER A 513 0.03 -15.28 -37.03
CA SER A 513 0.64 -15.48 -38.34
C SER A 513 -0.10 -14.77 -39.48
N LYS A 514 -1.28 -14.22 -39.20
CA LYS A 514 -2.11 -13.46 -40.16
C LYS A 514 -2.19 -11.98 -39.78
N PRO A 515 -2.50 -11.09 -40.74
CA PRO A 515 -2.90 -9.72 -40.44
C PRO A 515 -4.08 -9.67 -39.45
N ILE A 516 -4.05 -8.68 -38.57
CA ILE A 516 -5.12 -8.38 -37.62
C ILE A 516 -5.70 -7.01 -37.97
N ALA A 517 -7.03 -6.93 -38.06
CA ALA A 517 -7.76 -5.69 -38.20
C ALA A 517 -8.46 -5.33 -36.88
N PHE A 518 -8.01 -4.25 -36.25
CA PHE A 518 -8.64 -3.66 -35.09
C PHE A 518 -9.67 -2.63 -35.56
N ILE A 519 -10.95 -2.86 -35.27
CA ILE A 519 -12.06 -1.98 -35.66
C ILE A 519 -12.60 -1.20 -34.46
N ASN A 520 -13.38 -0.14 -34.72
CA ASN A 520 -13.94 0.75 -33.71
C ASN A 520 -12.88 1.46 -32.85
N VAL A 521 -11.76 1.85 -33.48
CA VAL A 521 -10.67 2.60 -32.85
C VAL A 521 -11.06 4.07 -32.72
N THR A 522 -11.03 4.63 -31.51
CA THR A 522 -11.39 6.05 -31.27
C THR A 522 -10.20 6.99 -31.25
N SER A 523 -9.00 6.48 -30.95
CA SER A 523 -7.79 7.29 -30.91
C SER A 523 -6.54 6.48 -31.21
N MET A 524 -5.58 7.12 -31.85
CA MET A 524 -4.26 6.56 -32.15
C MET A 524 -3.17 7.56 -31.82
N TYR A 525 -2.15 7.09 -31.10
CA TYR A 525 -0.96 7.82 -30.73
C TYR A 525 0.27 7.06 -31.23
N SER A 526 1.31 7.79 -31.62
CA SER A 526 2.56 7.25 -32.13
C SER A 526 3.74 8.00 -31.52
N ALA A 527 4.80 7.29 -31.14
CA ALA A 527 6.03 7.93 -30.70
C ALA A 527 6.87 8.41 -31.89
N ALA A 528 7.34 9.65 -31.80
CA ALA A 528 8.47 10.16 -32.56
C ALA A 528 9.73 10.15 -31.67
N SER A 529 10.89 10.46 -32.25
CA SER A 529 12.20 10.36 -31.57
C SER A 529 12.38 11.23 -30.32
N THR A 530 11.48 12.18 -30.05
CA THR A 530 11.57 13.15 -28.95
C THR A 530 10.25 13.42 -28.22
N ALA A 531 9.13 12.84 -28.67
CA ALA A 531 7.78 13.12 -28.15
C ALA A 531 6.77 12.06 -28.59
N VAL A 532 5.68 11.93 -27.85
CA VAL A 532 4.48 11.21 -28.31
C VAL A 532 3.60 12.17 -29.12
N ASN A 533 3.21 11.77 -30.32
CA ASN A 533 2.35 12.54 -31.21
C ASN A 533 1.00 11.85 -31.40
N ARG A 534 -0.07 12.64 -31.45
CA ARG A 534 -1.41 12.22 -31.84
C ARG A 534 -1.45 11.92 -33.34
N THR A 535 -1.83 10.71 -33.71
CA THR A 535 -1.99 10.30 -35.12
C THR A 535 -3.44 10.46 -35.57
N PHE A 536 -4.40 10.08 -34.73
CA PHE A 536 -5.84 10.13 -35.04
C PHE A 536 -6.67 10.29 -33.76
N ILE A 537 -7.79 11.02 -33.85
CA ILE A 537 -8.91 10.97 -32.90
C ILE A 537 -10.22 10.99 -33.70
N ALA A 538 -11.16 10.15 -33.30
CA ALA A 538 -12.51 10.07 -33.84
C ALA A 538 -13.26 11.40 -33.69
N SER A 539 -14.03 11.75 -34.72
CA SER A 539 -14.79 12.99 -34.78
C SER A 539 -16.29 12.70 -34.93
N HIS A 540 -17.16 13.68 -34.70
CA HIS A 540 -18.60 13.49 -34.90
C HIS A 540 -18.99 13.13 -36.35
N SER A 541 -18.13 13.44 -37.34
CA SER A 541 -18.32 13.09 -38.75
C SER A 541 -17.75 11.73 -39.14
N ASP A 542 -16.75 11.22 -38.40
CA ASP A 542 -16.14 9.91 -38.63
C ASP A 542 -15.78 9.30 -37.26
N PRO A 543 -16.69 8.51 -36.65
CA PRO A 543 -16.63 8.16 -35.24
C PRO A 543 -15.65 7.02 -34.92
N TYR A 544 -15.13 6.31 -35.93
CA TYR A 544 -14.31 5.12 -35.75
C TYR A 544 -13.30 4.92 -36.89
N ALA A 545 -12.04 4.71 -36.53
CA ALA A 545 -11.02 4.22 -37.46
C ALA A 545 -10.89 2.68 -37.39
N VAL A 546 -10.20 2.15 -38.40
CA VAL A 546 -9.64 0.79 -38.44
C VAL A 546 -8.12 0.90 -38.46
N VAL A 547 -7.46 0.03 -37.70
CA VAL A 547 -6.00 -0.14 -37.71
C VAL A 547 -5.67 -1.58 -38.10
N VAL A 548 -4.89 -1.75 -39.16
CA VAL A 548 -4.45 -3.05 -39.65
C VAL A 548 -2.97 -3.23 -39.36
N ALA A 549 -2.60 -4.35 -38.74
CA ALA A 549 -1.22 -4.68 -38.41
C ALA A 549 -0.85 -6.11 -38.81
N ALA A 550 0.38 -6.29 -39.29
CA ALA A 550 0.98 -7.59 -39.59
C ALA A 550 2.49 -7.53 -39.36
N SER A 551 3.11 -8.62 -38.91
CA SER A 551 4.57 -8.72 -38.73
C SER A 551 5.21 -7.56 -37.94
N GLY A 552 4.49 -6.99 -36.96
CA GLY A 552 4.95 -5.86 -36.15
C GLY A 552 4.78 -4.48 -36.80
N GLU A 553 4.36 -4.40 -38.06
CA GLU A 553 4.16 -3.15 -38.79
C GLU A 553 2.67 -2.78 -38.91
N LEU A 554 2.40 -1.50 -39.16
CA LEU A 554 1.09 -0.98 -39.48
C LEU A 554 0.91 -0.98 -41.01
N LEU A 555 -0.01 -1.78 -41.52
CA LEU A 555 -0.32 -1.82 -42.96
C LEU A 555 -1.31 -0.71 -43.36
N CYS A 556 -2.25 -0.36 -42.48
CA CYS A 556 -3.21 0.72 -42.72
C CYS A 556 -3.71 1.31 -41.39
N SER A 557 -3.96 2.63 -41.36
CA SER A 557 -4.68 3.30 -40.28
C SER A 557 -5.55 4.43 -40.85
N GLY A 558 -6.86 4.33 -40.70
CA GLY A 558 -7.81 5.28 -41.29
C GLY A 558 -9.26 4.78 -41.26
N PRO A 559 -10.17 5.40 -42.03
CA PRO A 559 -11.57 5.00 -42.12
C PRO A 559 -11.75 3.54 -42.55
N HIS A 560 -12.89 2.93 -42.19
CA HIS A 560 -13.21 1.53 -42.53
C HIS A 560 -13.13 1.27 -44.03
N GLN A 561 -13.57 2.23 -44.86
CA GLN A 561 -13.60 2.10 -46.32
C GLN A 561 -12.20 2.09 -46.96
N SER A 562 -11.18 2.66 -46.31
CA SER A 562 -9.80 2.68 -46.83
C SER A 562 -8.95 1.50 -46.38
N CYS A 563 -9.22 0.91 -45.21
CA CYS A 563 -8.40 -0.17 -44.65
C CYS A 563 -8.98 -1.58 -44.78
N LEU A 564 -10.29 -1.73 -45.02
CA LEU A 564 -10.94 -3.04 -45.23
C LEU A 564 -11.45 -3.15 -46.67
N THR A 565 -10.51 -3.17 -47.62
CA THR A 565 -10.78 -3.46 -49.03
C THR A 565 -11.14 -4.93 -49.25
N SER A 566 -11.78 -5.27 -50.37
CA SER A 566 -12.11 -6.67 -50.71
C SER A 566 -10.87 -7.56 -50.77
N GLU A 567 -9.78 -7.04 -51.35
CA GLU A 567 -8.48 -7.70 -51.48
C GLU A 567 -7.87 -8.05 -50.11
N PHE A 568 -8.01 -7.17 -49.11
CA PHE A 568 -7.55 -7.46 -47.74
C PHE A 568 -8.44 -8.46 -47.00
N LEU A 569 -9.74 -8.54 -47.33
CA LEU A 569 -10.66 -9.52 -46.74
C LEU A 569 -10.43 -10.94 -47.28
N GLU A 570 -9.86 -11.09 -48.47
CA GLU A 570 -9.51 -12.40 -49.06
C GLU A 570 -8.42 -13.15 -48.28
N ASP A 571 -7.50 -12.44 -47.61
CA ASP A 571 -6.49 -13.03 -46.70
C ASP A 571 -7.11 -13.66 -45.42
N ALA A 572 -8.41 -13.46 -45.20
CA ALA A 572 -9.17 -13.84 -44.01
C ALA A 572 -8.45 -13.37 -42.71
N PRO A 573 -8.32 -12.03 -42.51
CA PRO A 573 -7.67 -11.42 -41.37
C PRO A 573 -8.43 -11.69 -40.07
N THR A 574 -7.73 -11.66 -38.93
CA THR A 574 -8.41 -11.71 -37.63
C THR A 574 -9.01 -10.34 -37.33
N ILE A 575 -10.33 -10.23 -37.23
CA ILE A 575 -11.02 -8.98 -36.91
C ILE A 575 -11.27 -8.92 -35.39
N ILE A 576 -10.90 -7.79 -34.77
CA ILE A 576 -11.10 -7.55 -33.33
C ILE A 576 -11.77 -6.20 -33.13
N ASP A 577 -12.93 -6.22 -32.48
CA ASP A 577 -13.64 -5.02 -32.05
C ASP A 577 -13.02 -4.45 -30.77
N LEU A 578 -12.56 -3.19 -30.85
CA LEU A 578 -12.04 -2.43 -29.72
C LEU A 578 -13.14 -1.74 -28.90
N GLN A 579 -14.39 -1.73 -29.36
CA GLN A 579 -15.55 -1.18 -28.64
C GLN A 579 -15.31 0.25 -28.12
N GLY A 580 -14.68 1.10 -28.93
CA GLY A 580 -14.29 2.46 -28.55
C GLY A 580 -12.87 2.62 -28.03
N GLY A 581 -12.03 1.57 -28.09
CA GLY A 581 -10.66 1.58 -27.59
C GLY A 581 -9.62 2.29 -28.49
N SER A 582 -8.34 2.15 -28.14
CA SER A 582 -7.25 2.97 -28.69
C SER A 582 -6.03 2.17 -29.14
N VAL A 583 -5.14 2.84 -29.87
CA VAL A 583 -3.75 2.38 -30.11
C VAL A 583 -2.79 3.44 -29.58
N ALA A 584 -1.83 3.07 -28.73
CA ALA A 584 -0.88 4.00 -28.12
C ALA A 584 0.55 3.43 -28.09
N PRO A 585 1.59 4.26 -27.91
CA PRO A 585 2.93 3.75 -27.62
C PRO A 585 2.94 2.89 -26.36
N ALA A 586 3.74 1.84 -26.39
CA ALA A 586 3.95 1.00 -25.23
C ALA A 586 4.67 1.74 -24.09
N LEU A 587 4.43 1.26 -22.87
CA LEU A 587 5.09 1.75 -21.67
C LEU A 587 6.43 1.01 -21.45
N VAL A 588 7.33 1.67 -20.72
CA VAL A 588 8.67 1.19 -20.38
C VAL A 588 8.82 1.17 -18.86
N SER A 589 9.11 0.00 -18.28
CA SER A 589 9.39 -0.09 -16.84
C SER A 589 10.84 0.30 -16.53
N PHE A 590 11.03 1.04 -15.45
CA PHE A 590 12.32 1.40 -14.88
C PHE A 590 12.20 1.50 -13.36
N GLY A 591 13.26 1.09 -12.64
CA GLY A 591 13.37 1.17 -11.18
C GLY A 591 13.08 -0.15 -10.45
N SER A 592 12.18 -0.98 -10.96
CA SER A 592 11.93 -2.33 -10.45
C SER A 592 13.01 -3.31 -10.95
N SER A 593 13.39 -4.30 -10.14
CA SER A 593 14.30 -5.41 -10.51
C SER A 593 13.72 -6.39 -11.56
N LEU A 594 12.82 -5.92 -12.42
CA LEU A 594 12.08 -6.75 -13.39
C LEU A 594 13.07 -7.35 -14.39
N GLY A 595 13.12 -8.68 -14.45
CA GLY A 595 14.08 -9.42 -15.27
C GLY A 595 15.38 -9.81 -14.55
N LEU A 596 15.56 -9.46 -13.27
CA LEU A 596 16.67 -9.94 -12.41
C LEU A 596 16.18 -10.62 -11.12
N GLU A 597 14.88 -10.51 -10.83
CA GLU A 597 14.21 -11.12 -9.69
C GLU A 597 12.86 -11.70 -10.14
N ASN A 598 12.54 -12.91 -9.68
CA ASN A 598 11.26 -13.57 -9.91
C ASN A 598 10.44 -13.65 -8.60
N ILE A 599 11.07 -14.03 -7.48
CA ILE A 599 10.48 -13.99 -6.13
C ILE A 599 11.46 -13.29 -5.17
N LYS A 600 11.31 -11.97 -5.02
CA LYS A 600 12.19 -11.04 -4.26
C LYS A 600 12.81 -11.58 -2.96
N PHE A 601 12.06 -12.29 -2.11
CA PHE A 601 12.53 -12.83 -0.82
C PHE A 601 12.99 -14.30 -0.86
N GLU A 602 13.14 -14.90 -2.05
CA GLU A 602 13.67 -16.25 -2.27
C GLU A 602 14.99 -16.14 -3.07
N PRO A 603 16.16 -16.15 -2.41
CA PRO A 603 17.45 -15.90 -3.06
C PRO A 603 17.82 -16.85 -4.20
N SER A 604 17.15 -18.01 -4.30
CA SER A 604 17.34 -18.96 -5.41
C SER A 604 16.65 -18.54 -6.72
N THR A 605 15.90 -17.42 -6.73
CA THR A 605 15.16 -16.90 -7.90
C THR A 605 15.54 -15.47 -8.28
N ASN A 606 16.75 -15.05 -7.91
CA ASN A 606 17.26 -13.69 -8.09
C ASN A 606 18.74 -13.75 -8.54
N ASP A 607 19.17 -12.78 -9.35
CA ASP A 607 20.59 -12.60 -9.75
C ASP A 607 21.52 -12.29 -8.55
N GLY A 608 20.94 -11.79 -7.45
CA GLY A 608 21.64 -11.52 -6.20
C GLY A 608 22.14 -10.07 -6.08
N MET A 609 22.92 -9.82 -5.03
CA MET A 609 23.44 -8.48 -4.72
C MET A 609 24.86 -8.30 -5.28
N ILE A 610 25.12 -7.23 -6.03
CA ILE A 610 26.49 -6.92 -6.46
C ILE A 610 27.36 -6.45 -5.29
N ALA A 611 28.68 -6.65 -5.40
CA ALA A 611 29.66 -6.18 -4.43
C ALA A 611 29.96 -4.68 -4.62
N ASP A 612 30.07 -3.94 -3.52
CA ASP A 612 30.43 -2.51 -3.50
C ASP A 612 31.82 -2.32 -2.85
N PRO A 613 32.82 -1.76 -3.57
CA PRO A 613 34.17 -1.51 -3.04
C PRO A 613 34.21 -0.49 -1.89
N LEU A 614 33.15 0.30 -1.66
CA LEU A 614 33.04 1.16 -0.47
C LEU A 614 32.55 0.41 0.79
N ILE A 615 32.20 -0.88 0.66
CA ILE A 615 31.68 -1.71 1.76
C ILE A 615 32.59 -2.91 2.03
N ALA A 616 33.02 -3.60 0.98
CA ALA A 616 33.88 -4.79 1.07
C ALA A 616 34.77 -4.93 -0.17
N SER A 617 35.91 -5.61 -0.02
CA SER A 617 36.83 -5.90 -1.13
C SER A 617 36.14 -6.68 -2.25
N VAL A 618 36.20 -6.18 -3.48
CA VAL A 618 35.61 -6.88 -4.64
C VAL A 618 36.60 -7.96 -5.13
N PRO A 619 36.13 -9.17 -5.54
CA PRO A 619 37.03 -10.23 -6.00
C PRO A 619 37.92 -9.83 -7.18
N ALA A 620 39.23 -10.06 -7.07
CA ALA A 620 40.20 -9.69 -8.10
C ALA A 620 39.92 -10.33 -9.47
N ILE A 621 39.29 -11.52 -9.49
CA ILE A 621 38.92 -12.26 -10.72
C ILE A 621 37.92 -11.51 -11.62
N ILE A 622 37.09 -10.61 -11.05
CA ILE A 622 36.16 -9.75 -11.82
C ILE A 622 36.68 -8.32 -12.04
N GLY A 623 37.95 -8.05 -11.72
CA GLY A 623 38.56 -6.72 -11.85
C GLY A 623 38.74 -5.93 -10.55
N GLY A 624 38.46 -6.56 -9.39
CA GLY A 624 38.61 -5.94 -8.07
C GLY A 624 37.77 -4.67 -7.93
N ASP A 625 38.27 -3.67 -7.19
CA ASP A 625 37.53 -2.43 -6.88
C ASP A 625 37.23 -1.54 -8.10
N THR A 626 37.63 -1.97 -9.31
CA THR A 626 37.34 -1.31 -10.60
C THR A 626 36.39 -2.11 -11.48
N ALA A 627 35.82 -3.20 -10.97
CA ALA A 627 34.82 -4.01 -11.64
C ALA A 627 33.53 -3.21 -11.91
N VAL A 628 32.86 -3.55 -13.01
CA VAL A 628 31.52 -3.03 -13.34
C VAL A 628 30.67 -4.23 -13.73
N VAL A 629 29.60 -4.49 -12.99
CA VAL A 629 28.67 -5.59 -13.26
C VAL A 629 27.64 -5.16 -14.31
N HIS A 630 27.29 -6.07 -15.21
CA HIS A 630 26.32 -5.86 -16.30
C HIS A 630 25.02 -6.60 -15.98
N ALA A 631 23.89 -5.89 -15.89
CA ALA A 631 22.58 -6.51 -15.67
C ALA A 631 22.21 -7.55 -16.75
N ALA A 632 22.72 -7.37 -17.97
CA ALA A 632 22.43 -8.25 -19.10
C ALA A 632 22.82 -9.71 -18.85
N ASP A 633 23.85 -9.95 -18.03
CA ASP A 633 24.40 -11.28 -17.77
C ASP A 633 23.58 -12.07 -16.73
N GLY A 634 22.82 -11.35 -15.89
CA GLY A 634 21.90 -11.90 -14.89
C GLY A 634 20.43 -12.01 -15.35
N LEU A 635 20.10 -11.65 -16.60
CA LEU A 635 18.70 -11.54 -17.05
C LEU A 635 17.93 -12.87 -17.04
N GLU A 636 16.96 -12.99 -16.13
CA GLU A 636 15.91 -14.01 -16.13
C GLU A 636 14.70 -13.51 -16.93
N LEU A 637 14.46 -14.11 -18.11
CA LEU A 637 13.38 -13.74 -19.02
C LEU A 637 12.23 -14.75 -18.96
N GLY A 638 11.04 -14.34 -19.43
CA GLY A 638 9.83 -15.17 -19.34
C GLY A 638 9.26 -15.36 -17.93
N THR A 639 9.70 -14.58 -16.94
CA THR A 639 9.19 -14.67 -15.54
C THR A 639 7.75 -14.18 -15.43
N ARG A 640 7.09 -14.53 -14.33
CA ARG A 640 5.64 -14.29 -14.14
C ARG A 640 5.29 -12.80 -14.17
N GLU A 641 6.03 -11.99 -13.42
CA GLU A 641 5.80 -10.54 -13.36
C GLU A 641 6.19 -9.82 -14.66
N VAL A 642 7.24 -10.29 -15.37
CA VAL A 642 7.61 -9.82 -16.72
C VAL A 642 6.46 -9.99 -17.71
N LEU A 643 5.86 -11.18 -17.76
CA LEU A 643 4.75 -11.47 -18.66
C LEU A 643 3.44 -10.77 -18.24
N LEU A 644 3.20 -10.57 -16.94
CA LEU A 644 2.05 -9.79 -16.46
C LEU A 644 2.18 -8.30 -16.79
N ALA A 645 3.39 -7.73 -16.72
CA ALA A 645 3.67 -6.37 -17.18
C ALA A 645 3.47 -6.23 -18.70
N TYR A 646 3.92 -7.21 -19.50
CA TYR A 646 3.66 -7.25 -20.95
C TYR A 646 2.16 -7.21 -21.27
N ARG A 647 1.37 -8.05 -20.58
CA ARG A 647 -0.09 -8.11 -20.74
C ARG A 647 -0.80 -6.81 -20.31
N ALA A 648 -0.17 -5.97 -19.50
CA ALA A 648 -0.67 -4.65 -19.11
C ALA A 648 -0.21 -3.49 -20.01
N GLY A 649 0.59 -3.76 -21.05
CA GLY A 649 1.07 -2.75 -22.00
C GLY A 649 2.51 -2.24 -21.78
N VAL A 650 3.25 -2.84 -20.83
CA VAL A 650 4.68 -2.56 -20.64
C VAL A 650 5.50 -3.53 -21.50
N THR A 651 5.93 -3.11 -22.69
CA THR A 651 6.58 -4.02 -23.67
C THR A 651 8.10 -4.09 -23.56
N SER A 652 8.70 -3.20 -22.78
CA SER A 652 10.12 -3.28 -22.44
C SER A 652 10.38 -2.82 -21.02
N ALA A 653 11.49 -3.27 -20.46
CA ALA A 653 11.96 -2.85 -19.15
C ALA A 653 13.47 -2.60 -19.20
N ILE A 654 13.93 -1.72 -18.31
CA ILE A 654 15.33 -1.38 -18.14
C ILE A 654 15.77 -1.87 -16.75
N ALA A 655 16.49 -2.99 -16.73
CA ALA A 655 16.99 -3.62 -15.51
C ALA A 655 18.34 -3.02 -15.09
N ILE A 656 18.53 -2.85 -13.78
CA ILE A 656 19.76 -2.38 -13.12
C ILE A 656 20.19 -3.49 -12.16
N PRO A 657 21.49 -3.83 -12.03
CA PRO A 657 21.92 -4.83 -11.06
C PRO A 657 21.47 -4.49 -9.62
N SER A 658 20.96 -5.49 -8.90
CA SER A 658 20.48 -5.28 -7.53
C SER A 658 21.65 -4.93 -6.60
N HIS A 659 21.55 -3.79 -5.92
CA HIS A 659 22.63 -3.17 -5.14
C HIS A 659 22.10 -2.58 -3.81
N LYS A 660 23.01 -2.29 -2.88
CA LYS A 660 22.72 -1.80 -1.50
C LYS A 660 23.65 -0.66 -1.05
N GLY A 661 24.41 -0.10 -1.98
CA GLY A 661 25.47 0.85 -1.71
C GLY A 661 25.73 1.75 -2.92
N PHE A 662 26.95 2.27 -3.00
CA PHE A 662 27.34 3.27 -3.99
C PHE A 662 27.38 2.75 -5.42
N TYR A 663 27.95 1.56 -5.62
CA TYR A 663 28.06 0.96 -6.94
C TYR A 663 26.78 0.23 -7.32
N ALA A 664 26.22 0.54 -8.50
CA ALA A 664 25.03 -0.13 -9.04
C ALA A 664 25.27 -0.80 -10.41
N GLY A 665 26.24 -0.35 -11.22
CA GLY A 665 26.69 -1.05 -12.43
C GLY A 665 26.01 -0.60 -13.73
N LEU A 666 25.95 -1.47 -14.74
CA LEU A 666 25.41 -1.15 -16.07
C LEU A 666 24.04 -1.78 -16.30
N SER A 667 23.10 -0.96 -16.78
CA SER A 667 21.74 -1.39 -17.10
C SER A 667 21.57 -1.92 -18.53
N VAL A 668 20.49 -2.67 -18.74
CA VAL A 668 20.13 -3.30 -20.02
C VAL A 668 18.64 -3.06 -20.31
N GLN A 669 18.28 -2.81 -21.57
CA GLN A 669 16.88 -2.75 -22.01
C GLN A 669 16.52 -4.05 -22.72
N PHE A 670 15.42 -4.68 -22.30
CA PHE A 670 14.93 -5.93 -22.88
C PHE A 670 13.43 -5.90 -23.17
N SER A 671 12.97 -6.76 -24.08
CA SER A 671 11.55 -6.93 -24.41
C SER A 671 10.87 -7.90 -23.44
N THR A 672 9.76 -7.50 -22.84
CA THR A 672 9.06 -8.25 -21.77
C THR A 672 8.21 -9.42 -22.28
N ASP A 673 8.14 -9.65 -23.60
CA ASP A 673 7.59 -10.88 -24.20
C ASP A 673 8.64 -11.96 -24.47
N ALA A 674 9.93 -11.64 -24.29
CA ALA A 674 11.01 -12.56 -24.60
C ALA A 674 11.10 -13.69 -23.56
N MET A 675 11.33 -14.92 -24.05
CA MET A 675 11.48 -16.09 -23.19
C MET A 675 12.95 -16.40 -22.83
N HIS A 676 13.91 -15.93 -23.64
CA HIS A 676 15.34 -16.08 -23.37
C HIS A 676 16.20 -15.09 -24.17
N ARG A 677 17.42 -14.79 -23.70
CA ARG A 677 18.31 -13.75 -24.27
C ARG A 677 18.65 -13.95 -25.76
N MET A 678 18.62 -15.19 -26.24
CA MET A 678 18.91 -15.55 -27.64
C MET A 678 17.75 -15.32 -28.64
N GLU A 679 16.55 -14.92 -28.21
CA GLU A 679 15.50 -14.60 -29.19
C GLU A 679 15.79 -13.26 -29.89
N LYS A 680 15.44 -13.15 -31.18
CA LYS A 680 15.56 -11.90 -31.94
C LYS A 680 14.80 -10.77 -31.21
N GLY A 681 15.47 -9.66 -30.94
CA GLY A 681 14.89 -8.51 -30.24
C GLY A 681 14.59 -8.74 -28.75
N ALA A 682 15.14 -9.80 -28.12
CA ALA A 682 15.06 -9.96 -26.66
C ALA A 682 15.80 -8.82 -25.94
N ILE A 683 17.05 -8.56 -26.32
CA ILE A 683 17.80 -7.39 -25.87
C ILE A 683 17.60 -6.26 -26.89
N ARG A 684 17.12 -5.10 -26.43
CA ARG A 684 16.94 -3.89 -27.25
C ARG A 684 18.21 -3.04 -27.26
N ARG A 685 18.86 -2.91 -26.10
CA ARG A 685 20.10 -2.15 -25.94
C ARG A 685 20.92 -2.61 -24.74
N GLU A 686 22.23 -2.70 -24.95
CA GLU A 686 23.21 -3.11 -23.95
C GLU A 686 24.56 -2.42 -24.22
N PRO A 687 25.16 -1.69 -23.26
CA PRO A 687 24.50 -1.15 -22.07
C PRO A 687 23.56 0.02 -22.41
N VAL A 688 22.65 0.33 -21.49
CA VAL A 688 21.79 1.51 -21.54
C VAL A 688 22.50 2.70 -20.90
N ALA A 689 22.74 2.61 -19.58
CA ALA A 689 23.34 3.65 -18.74
C ALA A 689 24.20 3.03 -17.63
N ILE A 690 25.09 3.84 -17.03
CA ILE A 690 25.82 3.46 -15.81
C ILE A 690 25.14 4.08 -14.58
N HIS A 691 25.01 3.27 -13.53
CA HIS A 691 24.28 3.59 -12.31
C HIS A 691 25.21 3.66 -11.11
N VAL A 692 24.98 4.66 -10.27
CA VAL A 692 25.49 4.79 -8.91
C VAL A 692 24.39 5.30 -8.00
N SER A 693 24.52 5.08 -6.70
CA SER A 693 23.52 5.51 -5.72
C SER A 693 24.21 6.30 -4.61
N ILE A 694 23.63 7.41 -4.17
CA ILE A 694 24.21 8.26 -3.14
C ILE A 694 23.17 8.57 -2.07
N GLY A 695 23.46 8.11 -0.86
CA GLY A 695 22.55 8.21 0.28
C GLY A 695 23.14 7.71 1.59
N HIS A 696 22.28 7.56 2.58
CA HIS A 696 22.64 7.16 3.95
C HIS A 696 22.73 5.62 4.07
N PHE A 697 23.75 5.03 3.44
CA PHE A 697 24.09 3.61 3.62
C PHE A 697 24.79 3.41 4.97
N HIS A 698 24.52 2.28 5.65
CA HIS A 698 25.06 2.00 7.01
C HIS A 698 26.59 1.94 7.11
N SER A 699 27.31 1.78 5.99
CA SER A 699 28.74 1.47 5.92
C SER A 699 29.62 2.60 5.39
N SER A 700 29.11 3.51 4.56
CA SER A 700 29.91 4.56 3.93
C SER A 700 29.20 5.91 3.99
N SER A 701 29.94 6.97 4.30
CA SER A 701 29.38 8.31 4.40
C SER A 701 29.07 8.91 3.02
N VAL A 702 28.04 9.75 2.93
CA VAL A 702 27.70 10.51 1.71
C VAL A 702 28.91 11.28 1.15
N SER A 703 29.76 11.84 2.01
CA SER A 703 30.99 12.53 1.57
C SER A 703 32.03 11.58 0.98
N THR A 704 32.16 10.34 1.49
CA THR A 704 32.98 9.29 0.88
C THR A 704 32.44 8.89 -0.50
N GLN A 705 31.12 8.70 -0.63
CA GLN A 705 30.46 8.34 -1.89
C GLN A 705 30.62 9.44 -2.95
N ILE A 706 30.39 10.71 -2.58
CA ILE A 706 30.62 11.88 -3.45
C ILE A 706 32.10 12.01 -3.83
N SER A 707 33.02 11.71 -2.90
CA SER A 707 34.46 11.68 -3.19
C SER A 707 34.82 10.58 -4.21
N ALA A 708 34.24 9.39 -4.07
CA ALA A 708 34.39 8.29 -5.02
C ALA A 708 33.87 8.66 -6.41
N LEU A 709 32.65 9.21 -6.52
CA LEU A 709 32.09 9.67 -7.80
C LEU A 709 32.91 10.79 -8.44
N ARG A 710 33.31 11.80 -7.64
CA ARG A 710 34.20 12.89 -8.09
C ARG A 710 35.50 12.35 -8.65
N ARG A 711 36.10 11.38 -7.95
CA ARG A 711 37.32 10.71 -8.43
C ARG A 711 37.03 10.01 -9.76
N LEU A 712 35.97 9.21 -9.85
CA LEU A 712 35.61 8.45 -11.07
C LEU A 712 35.43 9.36 -12.29
N LEU A 713 34.78 10.51 -12.11
CA LEU A 713 34.57 11.51 -13.15
C LEU A 713 35.80 12.36 -13.51
N SER A 714 36.86 12.38 -12.69
CA SER A 714 38.09 13.13 -13.00
C SER A 714 39.13 12.34 -13.81
N GLY A 715 38.78 11.14 -14.31
CA GLY A 715 39.58 10.38 -15.28
C GLY A 715 40.79 9.61 -14.72
N PHE A 716 41.07 9.68 -13.41
CA PHE A 716 42.26 9.05 -12.80
C PHE A 716 42.09 7.56 -12.42
N HIS A 717 41.59 6.72 -13.33
CA HIS A 717 41.29 5.30 -13.06
C HIS A 717 41.71 4.35 -14.17
N LYS A 718 41.96 3.09 -13.78
CA LYS A 718 42.20 1.94 -14.66
C LYS A 718 41.05 0.93 -14.49
N GLY A 719 41.05 -0.13 -15.29
CA GLY A 719 40.02 -1.17 -15.24
C GLY A 719 38.69 -0.72 -15.87
N ALA A 720 37.65 -1.52 -15.67
CA ALA A 720 36.35 -1.33 -16.33
C ALA A 720 35.69 0.00 -15.92
N ALA A 721 35.74 0.36 -14.64
CA ALA A 721 35.22 1.64 -14.15
C ALA A 721 35.84 2.85 -14.89
N GLY A 722 37.16 2.84 -15.13
CA GLY A 722 37.82 3.91 -15.86
C GLY A 722 37.33 4.07 -17.30
N VAL A 723 37.02 2.96 -17.98
CA VAL A 723 36.47 2.96 -19.35
C VAL A 723 35.07 3.57 -19.38
N TRP A 724 34.18 3.13 -18.49
CA TRP A 724 32.78 3.56 -18.51
C TRP A 724 32.60 5.00 -18.00
N PHE A 725 33.29 5.40 -16.93
CA PHE A 725 33.25 6.80 -16.47
C PHE A 725 33.96 7.77 -17.44
N SER A 726 34.94 7.31 -18.23
CA SER A 726 35.45 8.10 -19.35
C SER A 726 34.36 8.34 -20.40
N GLN A 727 33.55 7.33 -20.76
CA GLN A 727 32.42 7.52 -21.68
C GLN A 727 31.34 8.47 -21.13
N VAL A 728 31.11 8.51 -19.81
CA VAL A 728 30.23 9.50 -19.16
C VAL A 728 30.75 10.92 -19.38
N VAL A 729 32.03 11.16 -19.11
CA VAL A 729 32.69 12.47 -19.30
C VAL A 729 32.74 12.87 -20.79
N GLU A 730 32.70 11.90 -21.69
CA GLU A 730 32.55 12.12 -23.13
C GLU A 730 31.11 12.37 -23.61
N GLY A 731 30.10 12.25 -22.73
CA GLY A 731 28.69 12.39 -23.09
C GLY A 731 28.14 11.22 -23.93
N LYS A 732 28.82 10.07 -23.95
CA LYS A 732 28.45 8.89 -24.77
C LYS A 732 27.49 7.93 -24.07
N ILE A 733 27.54 7.88 -22.74
CA ILE A 733 26.65 7.08 -21.89
C ILE A 733 26.11 7.94 -20.76
N THR A 734 24.84 7.76 -20.42
CA THR A 734 24.20 8.49 -19.33
C THR A 734 24.72 8.00 -17.98
N LEU A 735 25.01 8.94 -17.08
CA LEU A 735 25.19 8.66 -15.66
C LEU A 735 23.84 8.82 -14.95
N VAL A 736 23.34 7.74 -14.40
CA VAL A 736 22.13 7.73 -13.57
C VAL A 736 22.57 7.68 -12.11
N VAL A 737 22.02 8.59 -11.31
CA VAL A 737 22.31 8.67 -9.87
C VAL A 737 21.04 8.51 -9.07
N GLU A 738 20.92 7.46 -8.26
CA GLU A 738 19.86 7.38 -7.25
C GLU A 738 20.19 8.34 -6.11
N ALA A 739 19.35 9.34 -5.90
CA ALA A 739 19.49 10.32 -4.83
C ALA A 739 18.11 10.89 -4.44
N HIS A 740 17.78 10.81 -3.15
CA HIS A 740 16.50 11.31 -2.63
C HIS A 740 16.59 12.68 -1.97
N SER A 741 17.67 12.92 -1.21
CA SER A 741 17.86 14.15 -0.41
C SER A 741 18.24 15.34 -1.28
N ALA A 742 17.60 16.49 -1.06
CA ALA A 742 17.91 17.73 -1.78
C ALA A 742 19.38 18.14 -1.59
N ASP A 743 19.96 17.94 -0.40
CA ASP A 743 21.35 18.31 -0.10
C ASP A 743 22.36 17.46 -0.90
N VAL A 744 22.01 16.20 -1.20
CA VAL A 744 22.79 15.31 -2.09
C VAL A 744 22.63 15.74 -3.55
N ILE A 745 21.39 16.03 -3.99
CA ILE A 745 21.10 16.48 -5.36
C ILE A 745 21.80 17.81 -5.67
N ALA A 746 21.81 18.77 -4.74
CA ALA A 746 22.58 20.02 -4.88
C ALA A 746 24.09 19.76 -5.04
N THR A 747 24.63 18.81 -4.27
CA THR A 747 26.04 18.42 -4.38
C THR A 747 26.34 17.78 -5.74
N LEU A 748 25.41 17.00 -6.30
CA LEU A 748 25.52 16.41 -7.64
C LEU A 748 25.45 17.46 -8.76
N ILE A 749 24.55 18.44 -8.66
CA ILE A 749 24.48 19.59 -9.59
C ILE A 749 25.83 20.33 -9.63
N ILE A 750 26.39 20.64 -8.45
CA ILE A 750 27.70 21.31 -8.32
C ILE A 750 28.82 20.44 -8.91
N LEU A 751 28.82 19.13 -8.61
CA LEU A 751 29.82 18.20 -9.13
C LEU A 751 29.77 18.11 -10.67
N LYS A 752 28.57 17.99 -11.26
CA LYS A 752 28.38 18.00 -12.72
C LYS A 752 29.01 19.26 -13.32
N SER A 753 28.62 20.43 -12.83
CA SER A 753 29.12 21.72 -13.32
C SER A 753 30.66 21.84 -13.24
N GLN A 754 31.27 21.34 -12.17
CA GLN A 754 32.73 21.32 -12.02
C GLN A 754 33.41 20.43 -13.06
N ILE A 755 32.95 19.18 -13.25
CA ILE A 755 33.54 18.25 -14.22
C ILE A 755 33.34 18.74 -15.67
N GLU A 756 32.17 19.32 -15.99
CA GLU A 756 31.90 19.91 -17.31
C GLU A 756 32.81 21.12 -17.61
N LEU A 757 33.08 21.96 -16.60
CA LEU A 757 34.01 23.09 -16.71
C LEU A 757 35.47 22.63 -16.90
N GLU A 758 35.91 21.62 -16.15
CA GLU A 758 37.25 21.04 -16.25
C GLU A 758 37.50 20.38 -17.61
N ASN A 759 36.52 19.61 -18.12
CA ASN A 759 36.68 18.81 -19.34
C ASN A 759 36.18 19.50 -20.62
N ARG A 760 35.44 20.62 -20.50
CA ARG A 760 34.77 21.35 -21.61
C ARG A 760 33.85 20.47 -22.46
N LYS A 761 33.22 19.48 -21.83
CA LYS A 761 32.22 18.58 -22.44
C LYS A 761 30.99 18.55 -21.55
N GLN A 762 29.82 18.37 -22.17
CA GLN A 762 28.56 18.17 -21.43
C GLN A 762 28.41 16.69 -21.04
N ILE A 763 27.91 16.46 -19.84
CA ILE A 763 27.63 15.12 -19.29
C ILE A 763 26.12 14.94 -19.23
N GLN A 764 25.62 13.84 -19.79
CA GLN A 764 24.22 13.46 -19.59
C GLN A 764 24.08 12.82 -18.21
N MET A 765 23.36 13.49 -17.32
CA MET A 765 23.09 13.04 -15.94
C MET A 765 21.59 13.04 -15.67
N THR A 766 21.12 11.97 -15.04
CA THR A 766 19.72 11.78 -14.63
C THR A 766 19.66 11.37 -13.16
N ILE A 767 18.75 11.98 -12.39
CA ILE A 767 18.50 11.60 -11.00
C ILE A 767 17.31 10.64 -10.95
N THR A 768 17.45 9.51 -10.25
CA THR A 768 16.34 8.61 -9.89
C THR A 768 16.07 8.63 -8.39
N GLY A 769 14.89 8.16 -7.99
CA GLY A 769 14.40 8.21 -6.61
C GLY A 769 13.82 9.60 -6.28
N ALA A 770 14.69 10.62 -6.25
CA ALA A 770 14.34 12.03 -6.42
C ALA A 770 13.25 12.61 -5.48
N ALA A 771 13.09 12.07 -4.27
CA ALA A 771 12.00 12.41 -3.35
C ALA A 771 11.89 13.91 -3.03
N GLU A 772 13.03 14.56 -2.79
CA GLU A 772 13.11 15.99 -2.48
C GLU A 772 13.53 16.86 -3.69
N ALA A 773 13.59 16.31 -4.91
CA ALA A 773 14.07 17.01 -6.11
C ALA A 773 13.23 18.26 -6.46
N HIS A 774 11.94 18.26 -6.13
CA HIS A 774 11.05 19.42 -6.27
C HIS A 774 11.55 20.69 -5.55
N LYS A 775 12.42 20.55 -4.54
CA LYS A 775 13.05 21.66 -3.81
C LYS A 775 14.17 22.35 -4.61
N LEU A 776 14.65 21.71 -5.68
CA LEU A 776 15.74 22.15 -6.56
C LEU A 776 15.30 22.15 -8.04
N ALA A 777 13.99 22.26 -8.29
CA ALA A 777 13.43 22.14 -9.63
C ALA A 777 14.03 23.16 -10.62
N LYS A 778 14.32 24.37 -10.14
CA LYS A 778 14.98 25.41 -10.94
C LYS A 778 16.43 25.02 -11.27
N GLU A 779 17.20 24.64 -10.25
CA GLU A 779 18.63 24.32 -10.37
C GLU A 779 18.85 23.07 -11.24
N LEU A 780 17.94 22.09 -11.16
CA LEU A 780 17.93 20.90 -12.04
C LEU A 780 17.68 21.27 -13.50
N ALA A 781 16.72 22.16 -13.76
CA ALA A 781 16.43 22.65 -15.12
C ALA A 781 17.60 23.46 -15.69
N GLU A 782 18.17 24.39 -14.93
CA GLU A 782 19.34 25.18 -15.32
C GLU A 782 20.57 24.28 -15.59
N ALA A 783 20.79 23.24 -14.78
CA ALA A 783 21.86 22.27 -14.96
C ALA A 783 21.62 21.24 -16.10
N HIS A 784 20.44 21.26 -16.72
CA HIS A 784 19.98 20.28 -17.72
C HIS A 784 20.02 18.83 -17.20
N ILE A 785 19.62 18.64 -15.94
CA ILE A 785 19.55 17.33 -15.28
C ILE A 785 18.10 16.86 -15.29
N GLY A 786 17.86 15.70 -15.90
CA GLY A 786 16.55 15.07 -15.93
C GLY A 786 16.26 14.25 -14.66
N VAL A 787 14.98 13.97 -14.42
CA VAL A 787 14.52 13.26 -13.21
C VAL A 787 13.59 12.10 -13.57
N ILE A 788 13.86 10.91 -13.04
CA ILE A 788 12.89 9.80 -13.01
C ILE A 788 12.38 9.64 -11.58
N LEU A 789 11.10 9.90 -11.36
CA LEU A 789 10.50 9.75 -10.03
C LEU A 789 10.16 8.28 -9.77
N THR A 790 10.90 7.65 -8.86
CA THR A 790 10.81 6.21 -8.58
C THR A 790 10.60 5.98 -7.08
N PRO A 791 9.37 5.66 -6.60
CA PRO A 791 8.10 5.76 -7.31
C PRO A 791 7.62 7.22 -7.41
N TRP A 792 6.77 7.55 -8.39
CA TRP A 792 6.21 8.92 -8.49
C TRP A 792 5.27 9.29 -7.33
N ARG A 793 4.53 8.31 -6.79
CA ARG A 793 3.76 8.42 -5.53
C ARG A 793 4.70 8.35 -4.33
N GLN A 794 5.45 9.43 -4.14
CA GLN A 794 6.45 9.59 -3.09
C GLN A 794 5.86 9.38 -1.70
N SER A 795 6.55 8.60 -0.88
CA SER A 795 6.23 8.27 0.52
C SER A 795 7.49 8.47 1.35
N PRO A 796 7.42 8.97 2.60
CA PRO A 796 8.59 9.16 3.44
C PRO A 796 9.02 7.81 4.02
N ARG A 797 9.44 6.84 3.17
CA ARG A 797 9.85 5.49 3.61
C ARG A 797 11.09 5.57 4.52
N ASN A 798 12.09 6.35 4.11
CA ASN A 798 13.39 6.50 4.78
C ASN A 798 13.68 7.98 5.08
N TRP A 799 14.68 8.25 5.93
CA TRP A 799 15.10 9.60 6.32
C TRP A 799 15.35 10.57 5.15
N GLU A 800 15.92 10.07 4.05
CA GLU A 800 16.25 10.87 2.86
C GLU A 800 15.03 11.25 2.02
N SER A 801 13.90 10.57 2.25
CA SER A 801 12.60 10.87 1.65
C SER A 801 11.67 11.64 2.59
N ARG A 802 12.11 12.07 3.78
CA ARG A 802 11.21 12.68 4.79
C ARG A 802 10.50 13.96 4.30
N ARG A 803 11.13 14.79 3.47
CA ARG A 803 10.53 16.04 2.95
C ARG A 803 9.82 15.83 1.60
N ILE A 804 8.96 14.82 1.48
CA ILE A 804 8.17 14.59 0.25
C ILE A 804 7.25 15.77 -0.08
N MET A 805 6.83 15.86 -1.36
CA MET A 805 5.66 16.62 -1.77
C MET A 805 4.50 15.64 -2.04
N PRO A 806 3.53 15.49 -1.11
CA PRO A 806 2.57 14.38 -1.13
C PRO A 806 1.47 14.50 -2.19
N GLY A 807 1.20 15.71 -2.71
CA GLY A 807 0.12 15.98 -3.65
C GLY A 807 -1.25 16.16 -2.98
N PRO A 808 -2.32 16.29 -3.80
CA PRO A 808 -3.70 16.36 -3.34
C PRO A 808 -4.09 15.19 -2.41
N PRO A 809 -4.87 15.43 -1.33
CA PRO A 809 -5.46 16.72 -0.93
C PRO A 809 -4.55 17.63 -0.10
N LEU A 810 -3.39 17.15 0.37
CA LEU A 810 -2.53 17.87 1.32
C LEU A 810 -1.82 19.06 0.69
N THR A 811 -1.37 18.94 -0.55
CA THR A 811 -0.70 20.02 -1.29
C THR A 811 -1.33 20.21 -2.67
N LYS A 812 -1.34 21.46 -3.17
CA LYS A 812 -1.94 21.79 -4.48
C LYS A 812 -1.27 21.06 -5.65
N GLN A 813 0.02 20.80 -5.52
CA GLN A 813 0.87 20.13 -6.51
C GLN A 813 1.64 19.00 -5.83
N ASP A 814 1.99 17.97 -6.59
CA ASP A 814 2.94 16.93 -6.20
C ASP A 814 4.36 17.25 -6.72
N SER A 815 5.33 16.37 -6.43
CA SER A 815 6.73 16.54 -6.85
C SER A 815 6.87 16.69 -8.37
N MET A 816 6.09 15.92 -9.13
CA MET A 816 6.13 15.91 -10.60
C MET A 816 5.65 17.25 -11.18
N ALA A 817 4.50 17.75 -10.72
CA ALA A 817 3.93 19.00 -11.20
C ALA A 817 4.87 20.21 -10.95
N ILE A 818 5.60 20.22 -9.82
CA ILE A 818 6.59 21.25 -9.51
C ILE A 818 7.82 21.15 -10.44
N LEU A 819 8.32 19.95 -10.70
CA LEU A 819 9.47 19.73 -11.60
C LEU A 819 9.13 20.16 -13.03
N LEU A 820 7.98 19.72 -13.55
CA LEU A 820 7.50 20.08 -14.89
C LEU A 820 7.28 21.59 -15.03
N SER A 821 6.74 22.28 -14.01
CA SER A 821 6.51 23.73 -14.07
C SER A 821 7.79 24.58 -14.13
N HIS A 822 8.95 23.98 -13.82
CA HIS A 822 10.27 24.62 -13.96
C HIS A 822 11.02 24.18 -15.24
N GLY A 823 10.40 23.35 -16.08
CA GLY A 823 11.03 22.84 -17.30
C GLY A 823 12.00 21.68 -17.08
N VAL A 824 11.98 21.02 -15.91
CA VAL A 824 12.73 19.77 -15.71
C VAL A 824 12.12 18.69 -16.59
N PHE A 825 12.95 17.93 -17.30
CA PHE A 825 12.50 16.78 -18.06
C PHE A 825 12.26 15.59 -17.12
N VAL A 826 10.99 15.13 -17.03
CA VAL A 826 10.55 14.14 -16.02
C VAL A 826 10.07 12.85 -16.67
N GLY A 827 10.43 11.72 -16.06
CA GLY A 827 9.84 10.41 -16.28
C GLY A 827 9.32 9.79 -14.98
N ILE A 828 8.52 8.72 -15.10
CA ILE A 828 7.97 7.95 -13.99
C ILE A 828 8.57 6.54 -13.99
N GLY A 829 9.07 6.14 -12.82
CA GLY A 829 9.52 4.77 -12.54
C GLY A 829 8.66 4.09 -11.47
N VAL A 830 8.84 2.78 -11.33
CA VAL A 830 8.18 1.91 -10.35
C VAL A 830 9.24 1.22 -9.49
N SER A 831 8.94 0.94 -8.22
CA SER A 831 9.91 0.31 -7.29
C SER A 831 9.69 -1.19 -7.09
N GLU A 832 8.44 -1.66 -7.08
CA GLU A 832 8.12 -3.07 -6.87
C GLU A 832 7.82 -3.78 -8.21
N LEU A 833 8.12 -5.08 -8.30
CA LEU A 833 7.91 -5.89 -9.53
C LEU A 833 6.46 -5.81 -10.02
N SER A 834 5.49 -5.98 -9.12
CA SER A 834 4.08 -5.99 -9.46
C SER A 834 3.53 -4.62 -9.87
N SER A 835 4.15 -3.53 -9.41
CA SER A 835 3.79 -2.16 -9.81
C SER A 835 4.02 -1.90 -11.30
N ALA A 836 4.89 -2.67 -11.97
CA ALA A 836 5.10 -2.53 -13.41
C ALA A 836 3.79 -2.69 -14.21
N ARG A 837 2.87 -3.57 -13.80
CA ARG A 837 1.56 -3.70 -14.48
C ARG A 837 0.61 -2.53 -14.18
N ASP A 838 0.71 -1.95 -12.98
CA ASP A 838 -0.11 -0.83 -12.54
C ASP A 838 0.39 0.51 -13.14
N LEU A 839 1.55 0.53 -13.83
CA LEU A 839 2.20 1.71 -14.41
C LEU A 839 1.27 2.55 -15.29
N ARG A 840 0.34 1.94 -16.04
CA ARG A 840 -0.65 2.66 -16.84
C ARG A 840 -1.61 3.51 -15.98
N PHE A 841 -1.99 3.00 -14.81
CA PHE A 841 -2.83 3.70 -13.85
C PHE A 841 -2.05 4.74 -13.06
N ASP A 842 -0.75 4.49 -12.80
CA ASP A 842 0.17 5.46 -12.24
C ASP A 842 0.31 6.70 -13.15
N VAL A 843 0.54 6.49 -14.45
CA VAL A 843 0.58 7.58 -15.45
C VAL A 843 -0.75 8.32 -15.55
N ALA A 844 -1.86 7.58 -15.58
CA ALA A 844 -3.19 8.18 -15.63
C ALA A 844 -3.47 9.07 -14.40
N TRP A 845 -3.11 8.61 -13.21
CA TRP A 845 -3.27 9.38 -11.97
C TRP A 845 -2.32 10.59 -11.94
N ALA A 846 -1.08 10.45 -12.40
CA ALA A 846 -0.17 11.59 -12.58
C ALA A 846 -0.78 12.68 -13.48
N ALA A 847 -1.41 12.29 -14.60
CA ALA A 847 -2.14 13.22 -15.47
C ALA A 847 -3.38 13.84 -14.80
N ILE A 848 -4.14 13.06 -14.02
CA ILE A 848 -5.29 13.56 -13.23
C ILE A 848 -4.83 14.62 -12.21
N ASN A 849 -3.71 14.42 -11.53
CA ASN A 849 -3.14 15.37 -10.57
C ASN A 849 -2.67 16.67 -11.26
N ALA A 850 -2.06 16.57 -12.44
CA ALA A 850 -1.67 17.73 -13.26
C ALA A 850 -2.89 18.48 -13.84
N GLY A 851 -4.04 17.83 -13.95
CA GLY A 851 -5.28 18.41 -14.44
C GLY A 851 -5.14 18.91 -15.88
N SER A 852 -5.60 20.14 -16.15
CA SER A 852 -5.51 20.74 -17.49
C SER A 852 -4.10 21.22 -17.88
N GLN A 853 -3.08 20.99 -17.05
CA GLN A 853 -1.69 21.37 -17.33
C GLN A 853 -0.90 20.30 -18.11
N MET A 854 -1.50 19.13 -18.35
CA MET A 854 -0.87 18.01 -19.03
C MET A 854 -1.76 17.46 -20.15
N SER A 855 -1.22 17.39 -21.35
CA SER A 855 -1.83 16.70 -22.48
C SER A 855 -1.69 15.17 -22.33
N LYS A 856 -2.48 14.42 -23.10
CA LYS A 856 -2.43 12.95 -23.06
C LYS A 856 -1.12 12.42 -23.66
N GLU A 857 -0.58 13.16 -24.61
CA GLU A 857 0.72 12.97 -25.24
C GLU A 857 1.84 13.05 -24.21
N GLU A 858 1.87 14.12 -23.41
CA GLU A 858 2.84 14.30 -22.32
C GLU A 858 2.68 13.22 -21.26
N ALA A 859 1.44 12.87 -20.89
CA ALA A 859 1.18 11.77 -19.95
C ALA A 859 1.76 10.44 -20.46
N LEU A 860 1.45 10.03 -21.70
CA LEU A 860 2.02 8.82 -22.30
C LEU A 860 3.55 8.87 -22.37
N ALA A 861 4.12 10.05 -22.62
CA ALA A 861 5.56 10.25 -22.70
C ALA A 861 6.28 9.99 -21.34
N LEU A 862 5.65 10.34 -20.20
CA LEU A 862 6.22 10.19 -18.85
C LEU A 862 6.75 8.77 -18.55
N ALA A 863 6.08 7.73 -19.05
CA ALA A 863 6.48 6.33 -18.86
C ALA A 863 6.77 5.60 -20.18
N SER A 864 7.15 6.35 -21.23
CA SER A 864 7.62 5.78 -22.50
C SER A 864 8.84 6.56 -23.01
N THR A 865 8.66 7.52 -23.93
CA THR A 865 9.77 8.29 -24.54
C THR A 865 10.64 9.00 -23.51
N ASN A 866 10.07 9.54 -22.43
CA ASN A 866 10.85 10.30 -21.46
C ASN A 866 11.79 9.38 -20.68
N VAL A 867 11.32 8.19 -20.28
CA VAL A 867 12.16 7.20 -19.59
C VAL A 867 13.31 6.75 -20.48
N GLU A 868 13.04 6.44 -21.76
CA GLU A 868 14.09 6.11 -22.73
C GLU A 868 15.12 7.23 -22.86
N LEU A 869 14.68 8.47 -23.14
CA LEU A 869 15.56 9.62 -23.36
C LEU A 869 16.37 10.00 -22.12
N LEU A 870 15.77 9.92 -20.93
CA LEU A 870 16.42 10.12 -19.64
C LEU A 870 17.52 9.08 -19.33
N LEU A 871 17.49 7.94 -20.01
CA LEU A 871 18.47 6.85 -19.87
C LEU A 871 19.38 6.73 -21.11
N GLY A 872 19.38 7.76 -21.97
CA GLY A 872 20.23 7.84 -23.16
C GLY A 872 19.78 6.98 -24.33
N VAL A 873 18.57 6.42 -24.27
CA VAL A 873 17.94 5.62 -25.33
C VAL A 873 17.17 6.53 -26.28
N SER A 874 17.37 6.33 -27.58
CA SER A 874 16.61 7.02 -28.63
C SER A 874 16.01 5.98 -29.59
N SER A 875 14.83 5.46 -29.26
CA SER A 875 14.10 4.57 -30.16
C SER A 875 13.31 5.36 -31.21
N ARG A 876 13.40 4.95 -32.47
CA ARG A 876 12.47 5.36 -33.55
C ARG A 876 11.31 4.37 -33.72
N GLU A 877 11.39 3.22 -33.05
CA GLU A 877 10.53 2.05 -33.27
C GLU A 877 10.03 1.51 -31.93
N MET A 878 9.30 2.33 -31.18
CA MET A 878 8.55 1.82 -30.04
C MET A 878 7.36 0.97 -30.49
N ASP A 879 7.10 -0.08 -29.72
CA ASP A 879 5.95 -0.95 -29.90
C ASP A 879 4.64 -0.19 -29.62
N LEU A 880 3.54 -0.68 -30.19
CA LEU A 880 2.21 -0.11 -29.95
C LEU A 880 1.34 -1.09 -29.16
N VAL A 881 0.60 -0.57 -28.19
CA VAL A 881 -0.38 -1.29 -27.37
C VAL A 881 -1.77 -0.97 -27.87
N VAL A 882 -2.61 -1.99 -27.98
CA VAL A 882 -3.99 -1.90 -28.46
C VAL A 882 -4.94 -2.20 -27.31
N THR A 883 -5.88 -1.29 -27.05
CA THR A 883 -6.84 -1.38 -25.95
C THR A 883 -8.28 -1.52 -26.42
N ARG A 884 -9.13 -2.17 -25.62
CA ARG A 884 -10.58 -2.25 -25.78
C ARG A 884 -11.30 -1.44 -24.69
N GLY A 885 -12.44 -0.85 -25.02
CA GLY A 885 -13.38 -0.21 -24.08
C GLY A 885 -12.97 1.17 -23.54
N GLY A 886 -11.81 1.67 -23.95
CA GLY A 886 -11.22 2.95 -23.56
C GLY A 886 -9.76 3.01 -23.98
N ASP A 887 -9.07 4.11 -23.68
CA ASP A 887 -7.62 4.21 -23.94
C ASP A 887 -6.75 3.67 -22.80
N ILE A 888 -5.45 3.49 -23.04
CA ILE A 888 -4.51 2.88 -22.07
C ILE A 888 -4.43 3.59 -20.72
N LEU A 889 -4.78 4.87 -20.62
CA LEU A 889 -4.81 5.62 -19.36
C LEU A 889 -6.20 5.58 -18.68
N GLU A 890 -7.26 5.21 -19.38
CA GLU A 890 -8.57 5.06 -18.77
C GLU A 890 -8.65 3.81 -17.90
N PHE A 891 -9.14 3.97 -16.67
CA PHE A 891 -9.22 2.88 -15.68
C PHE A 891 -10.04 1.67 -16.16
N GLY A 892 -11.00 1.89 -17.07
CA GLY A 892 -11.85 0.85 -17.62
C GLY A 892 -11.30 0.08 -18.82
N SER A 893 -10.10 0.41 -19.32
CA SER A 893 -9.58 -0.19 -20.54
C SER A 893 -8.92 -1.56 -20.33
N GLU A 894 -9.12 -2.45 -21.29
CA GLU A 894 -8.47 -3.76 -21.38
C GLU A 894 -7.36 -3.69 -22.43
N VAL A 895 -6.15 -4.19 -22.15
CA VAL A 895 -5.15 -4.38 -23.22
C VAL A 895 -5.46 -5.70 -23.92
N VAL A 896 -5.64 -5.67 -25.23
CA VAL A 896 -6.07 -6.84 -26.03
C VAL A 896 -5.02 -7.31 -27.03
N GLY A 897 -4.11 -6.43 -27.44
CA GLY A 897 -3.01 -6.78 -28.32
C GLY A 897 -1.81 -5.84 -28.24
N VAL A 898 -0.69 -6.30 -28.79
CA VAL A 898 0.55 -5.55 -28.91
C VAL A 898 1.10 -5.75 -30.33
N ILE A 899 1.44 -4.63 -30.98
CA ILE A 899 2.10 -4.58 -32.28
C ILE A 899 3.58 -4.29 -31.98
N SER A 900 4.39 -5.35 -31.92
CA SER A 900 5.81 -5.23 -31.58
C SER A 900 6.66 -5.08 -32.83
N ARG A 901 7.09 -3.83 -33.08
CA ARG A 901 7.94 -3.44 -34.21
C ARG A 901 9.31 -4.10 -34.09
N HIS A 902 9.90 -4.00 -32.89
CA HIS A 902 11.24 -4.50 -32.62
C HIS A 902 11.36 -6.03 -32.78
N ARG A 903 10.27 -6.75 -32.46
CA ARG A 903 10.19 -8.22 -32.59
C ARG A 903 9.70 -8.67 -33.98
N GLY A 904 9.05 -7.79 -34.73
CA GLY A 904 8.40 -8.11 -36.00
C GLY A 904 7.16 -9.00 -35.83
N LEU A 905 6.37 -8.78 -34.76
CA LEU A 905 5.25 -9.65 -34.36
C LEU A 905 4.01 -8.86 -33.95
N VAL A 906 2.84 -9.43 -34.18
CA VAL A 906 1.58 -8.98 -33.56
C VAL A 906 1.09 -10.04 -32.60
N HIS A 907 0.90 -9.65 -31.34
CA HIS A 907 0.47 -10.50 -30.25
C HIS A 907 -0.97 -10.16 -29.84
N LEU A 908 -1.74 -11.19 -29.52
CA LEU A 908 -2.99 -11.06 -28.75
C LEU A 908 -2.71 -11.48 -27.31
N VAL A 909 -3.17 -10.67 -26.36
CA VAL A 909 -2.95 -10.92 -24.94
C VAL A 909 -4.22 -11.37 -24.21
N SER A 910 -5.42 -10.97 -24.64
CA SER A 910 -6.71 -11.45 -24.11
C SER A 910 -7.10 -12.85 -24.66
#